data_AF-A0A8S1REM9-F1
#
_entry.id   AF-A0A8S1REM9-F1
#
_cell.length_a   1.000
_cell.length_b   1.000
_cell.length_c   1.000
_cell.angle_alpha   90.00
_cell.angle_beta   90.00
_cell.angle_gamma   90.00
#
_symmetry.space_group_name_H-M   'P 1'
#
loop_
_entity.id
_entity.type
_entity.pdbx_description
1 polymer ?
#
loop_
_entity_poly.entity_id
_entity_poly.type
_entity_poly.pdbx_seq_one_letter_code
_entity_poly.pdbx_strand_id
1 'polypeptide(L)'
;MQQSIAFKVLKNFDIFGQNIQLNFNGDDSYQTAIGGIFSITIIAVIAFFFQQNIIDFISKNQINLNVQTLFDANPDEIIFNDNNYMFALAIEQNEFNTNPYFNITLKQRIYTRLTNGTLIKQDSFIDLIPCSLDRFQNIFNNQNFTDQFISLRLSEWLCPQYNYSIRLSGGYTSQVFQFTKITVSECSNQTENNQILTWKPQCASTKDRDNHLNNDRSFRLKMYMTNTIINPLQPKNISQVFLDDELFFSFLLLTGTETDVFYQKYNITTNQNIFPYIEDNQEQLYNIKQQGDFRVSNVQNSGSSYSAIYMRRSPYTYQLKRDFQDLADLLSYLGGFANIVVMIFGFFITFYNKSQFMIELANQVYDFPVQNSNNIDCQQRKEIKKTIARAKSRTIIQKPNQQHSQLQSPKYNQNQQLIVNQTTKQDEQLITKQDEQLITKQNEYKTFQQEQEKIIQQLGLTDRKSYLTQQIQKILNRSLPIFFNCKYILYQLFCQRFFYDRNSILLQKAIKNINQDLDLCVIIDKVKEINLLKELLLTDDQLVLFDFAPKEVINLEVDQKITIKNLARNTLRNFNQISNTLNSKEEQNKPSSTINTYYKLFKAYDRIHQSLQQNDKINEKLIGKLGQEVRDIFEVSQFIQWENHRNINSEPLDEEFQCDSVNSDPPCITSLEQFKINLKLNI
;
A
#
# COMPACT_ATOMS: atom_id res chain seq x y z
N MET A 1 26.84 -2.86 17.55
CA MET A 1 25.84 -1.89 17.05
C MET A 1 24.52 -2.25 17.70
N GLN A 2 24.13 -1.54 18.76
CA GLN A 2 22.83 -1.73 19.42
C GLN A 2 21.75 -1.26 18.44
N GLN A 3 21.09 -2.19 17.75
CA GLN A 3 19.87 -1.86 17.03
C GLN A 3 18.85 -1.38 18.07
N SER A 4 18.37 -0.14 17.92
CA SER A 4 17.32 0.44 18.75
C SER A 4 16.13 -0.51 18.81
N ILE A 5 15.55 -0.71 20.00
CA ILE A 5 14.38 -1.55 20.26
C ILE A 5 13.25 -1.23 19.26
N ALA A 6 13.12 0.04 18.85
CA ALA A 6 12.14 0.50 17.86
C ALA A 6 12.25 -0.23 16.51
N PHE A 7 13.46 -0.51 16.02
CA PHE A 7 13.64 -1.22 14.74
C PHE A 7 13.17 -2.67 14.80
N LYS A 8 13.37 -3.34 15.95
CA LYS A 8 12.88 -4.71 16.14
C LYS A 8 11.35 -4.74 16.20
N VAL A 9 10.75 -3.78 16.89
CA VAL A 9 9.29 -3.65 16.96
C VAL A 9 8.71 -3.40 15.56
N LEU A 10 9.29 -2.48 14.78
CA LEU A 10 8.83 -2.22 13.41
C LEU A 10 8.94 -3.44 12.50
N LYS A 11 10.02 -4.24 12.61
CA LYS A 11 10.17 -5.48 11.85
C LYS A 11 9.00 -6.43 12.08
N ASN A 12 8.56 -6.59 13.33
CA ASN A 12 7.48 -7.51 13.69
C ASN A 12 6.09 -7.08 13.15
N PHE A 13 5.91 -5.80 12.82
CA PHE A 13 4.67 -5.28 12.22
C PHE A 13 4.62 -5.46 10.69
N ASP A 14 5.66 -6.02 10.07
CA ASP A 14 5.67 -6.28 8.63
C ASP A 14 4.78 -7.49 8.29
N ILE A 15 3.54 -7.20 7.85
CA ILE A 15 2.54 -8.20 7.46
C ILE A 15 2.93 -8.87 6.13
N PHE A 16 3.79 -8.25 5.33
CA PHE A 16 4.22 -8.72 4.01
C PHE A 16 5.61 -9.36 4.04
N GLY A 17 5.97 -9.97 5.18
CA GLY A 17 7.21 -10.72 5.34
C GLY A 17 7.36 -11.79 4.25
N GLN A 18 8.56 -11.91 3.70
CA GLN A 18 8.85 -12.91 2.67
C GLN A 18 9.14 -14.25 3.35
N ASN A 19 8.29 -15.25 3.13
CA ASN A 19 8.56 -16.61 3.59
C ASN A 19 9.84 -17.14 2.94
N ILE A 20 10.71 -17.72 3.77
CA ILE A 20 11.99 -18.30 3.36
C ILE A 20 11.88 -19.81 3.50
N GLN A 21 12.25 -20.56 2.46
CA GLN A 21 12.19 -22.02 2.49
C GLN A 21 13.24 -22.64 3.42
N LEU A 22 14.36 -21.93 3.64
CA LEU A 22 15.44 -22.30 4.54
C LEU A 22 15.59 -21.21 5.59
N ASN A 23 15.61 -21.59 6.86
CA ASN A 23 15.72 -20.63 7.95
C ASN A 23 16.95 -19.74 7.75
N PHE A 24 16.74 -18.42 7.71
CA PHE A 24 17.80 -17.45 7.58
C PHE A 24 18.06 -16.83 8.95
N ASN A 25 19.25 -17.06 9.51
CA ASN A 25 19.58 -16.66 10.89
C ASN A 25 18.60 -17.20 11.96
N GLY A 26 17.92 -18.31 11.69
CA GLY A 26 16.93 -18.91 12.60
C GLY A 26 15.49 -18.44 12.41
N ASP A 27 15.24 -17.44 11.55
CA ASP A 27 13.90 -16.96 11.21
C ASP A 27 13.38 -17.69 9.94
N ASP A 28 12.10 -18.02 9.92
CA ASP A 28 11.38 -18.63 8.78
C ASP A 28 10.84 -17.59 7.76
N SER A 29 10.86 -16.31 8.16
CA SER A 29 10.35 -15.19 7.38
C SER A 29 11.29 -14.00 7.43
N TYR A 30 11.53 -13.40 6.26
CA TYR A 30 12.31 -12.18 6.13
C TYR A 30 11.39 -10.96 6.19
N GLN A 31 11.38 -10.31 7.35
CA GLN A 31 10.66 -9.06 7.58
C GLN A 31 11.62 -7.86 7.56
N THR A 32 11.13 -6.69 7.14
CA THR A 32 11.92 -5.46 7.13
C THR A 32 11.25 -4.35 7.93
N ALA A 33 12.05 -3.46 8.52
CA ALA A 33 11.51 -2.28 9.20
C ALA A 33 10.74 -1.35 8.25
N ILE A 34 11.13 -1.31 6.96
CA ILE A 34 10.42 -0.55 5.93
C ILE A 34 9.06 -1.20 5.64
N GLY A 35 8.98 -2.52 5.49
CA GLY A 35 7.72 -3.25 5.35
C GLY A 35 6.78 -3.03 6.55
N GLY A 36 7.33 -2.95 7.76
CA GLY A 36 6.59 -2.58 8.97
C GLY A 36 6.01 -1.16 8.93
N ILE A 37 6.79 -0.16 8.49
CA ILE A 37 6.30 1.22 8.32
C ILE A 37 5.17 1.27 7.29
N PHE A 38 5.30 0.58 6.16
CA PHE A 38 4.25 0.51 5.16
C PHE A 38 3.01 -0.21 5.67
N SER A 39 3.16 -1.29 6.42
CA SER A 39 2.03 -2.02 7.05
C SER A 39 1.24 -1.12 7.99
N ILE A 40 1.93 -0.35 8.85
CA ILE A 40 1.29 0.65 9.73
C ILE A 40 0.57 1.73 8.91
N THR A 41 1.21 2.21 7.83
CA THR A 41 0.62 3.21 6.94
C THR A 41 -0.65 2.70 6.26
N ILE A 42 -0.65 1.45 5.78
CA ILE A 42 -1.83 0.80 5.19
C ILE A 42 -2.96 0.68 6.21
N ILE A 43 -2.66 0.22 7.42
CA ILE A 43 -3.64 0.13 8.51
C ILE A 43 -4.22 1.52 8.81
N ALA A 44 -3.39 2.56 8.87
CA ALA A 44 -3.86 3.92 9.11
C ALA A 44 -4.76 4.46 7.98
N VAL A 45 -4.41 4.21 6.72
CA VAL A 45 -5.22 4.60 5.55
C VAL A 45 -6.57 3.86 5.55
N ILE A 46 -6.56 2.56 5.80
CA ILE A 46 -7.78 1.74 5.90
C ILE A 46 -8.64 2.24 7.06
N ALA A 47 -8.06 2.47 8.25
CA ALA A 47 -8.80 2.97 9.41
C ALA A 47 -9.42 4.35 9.17
N PHE A 48 -8.68 5.27 8.54
CA PHE A 48 -9.19 6.59 8.17
C PHE A 48 -10.36 6.49 7.18
N PHE A 49 -10.23 5.65 6.15
CA PHE A 49 -11.29 5.41 5.18
C PHE A 49 -12.53 4.76 5.82
N PHE A 50 -12.35 3.78 6.70
CA PHE A 50 -13.43 3.14 7.44
C PHE A 50 -14.16 4.15 8.32
N GLN A 51 -13.42 5.02 9.04
CA GLN A 51 -14.01 6.05 9.88
C GLN A 51 -14.93 6.98 9.07
N GLN A 52 -14.49 7.47 7.92
CA GLN A 52 -15.30 8.38 7.09
C GLN A 52 -16.58 7.70 6.60
N ASN A 53 -16.48 6.48 6.08
CA ASN A 53 -17.65 5.74 5.59
C ASN A 53 -18.62 5.35 6.72
N ILE A 54 -18.12 5.04 7.92
CA ILE A 54 -18.97 4.79 9.08
C ILE A 54 -19.72 6.07 9.49
N ILE A 55 -19.07 7.23 9.45
CA ILE A 55 -19.74 8.51 9.72
C ILE A 55 -20.85 8.77 8.69
N ASP A 56 -20.56 8.58 7.40
CA ASP A 56 -21.55 8.73 6.31
C ASP A 56 -22.71 7.75 6.39
N PHE A 57 -22.44 6.53 6.87
CA PHE A 57 -23.44 5.52 7.13
C PHE A 57 -24.36 5.93 8.29
N ILE A 58 -23.78 6.37 9.42
CA ILE A 58 -24.54 6.82 10.61
C ILE A 58 -25.38 8.06 10.27
N SER A 59 -24.86 8.98 9.45
CA SER A 59 -25.61 10.16 9.01
C SER A 59 -26.69 9.87 7.97
N LYS A 60 -26.76 8.64 7.45
CA LYS A 60 -27.69 8.22 6.39
C LYS A 60 -27.56 9.07 5.11
N ASN A 61 -26.33 9.41 4.73
CA ASN A 61 -26.06 10.27 3.58
C ASN A 61 -26.28 9.57 2.23
N GLN A 62 -26.19 8.24 2.18
CA GLN A 62 -26.38 7.45 0.96
C GLN A 62 -27.79 6.88 0.89
N ILE A 63 -28.58 7.36 -0.08
CA ILE A 63 -29.95 6.90 -0.35
C ILE A 63 -30.02 6.40 -1.78
N ASN A 64 -30.36 5.13 -1.95
CA ASN A 64 -30.68 4.55 -3.24
C ASN A 64 -32.16 4.81 -3.54
N LEU A 65 -32.43 5.52 -4.63
CA LEU A 65 -33.78 5.88 -5.05
C LEU A 65 -34.15 5.10 -6.30
N ASN A 66 -35.26 4.36 -6.22
CA ASN A 66 -35.90 3.74 -7.38
C ASN A 66 -37.27 4.38 -7.60
N VAL A 67 -37.48 4.95 -8.79
CA VAL A 67 -38.74 5.61 -9.15
C VAL A 67 -39.40 4.82 -10.26
N GLN A 68 -40.65 4.44 -10.03
CA GLN A 68 -41.48 3.75 -11.02
C GLN A 68 -42.76 4.54 -11.24
N THR A 69 -43.13 4.74 -12.51
CA THR A 69 -44.40 5.36 -12.88
C THR A 69 -45.36 4.27 -13.33
N LEU A 70 -46.47 4.12 -12.62
CA LEU A 70 -47.53 3.18 -12.93
C LEU A 70 -48.69 3.90 -13.60
N PHE A 71 -49.16 3.37 -14.73
CA PHE A 71 -50.39 3.79 -15.37
C PHE A 71 -51.52 2.85 -14.98
N ASP A 72 -52.63 3.41 -14.51
CA ASP A 72 -53.87 2.70 -14.26
C ASP A 72 -55.02 3.41 -14.97
N ALA A 73 -55.81 2.64 -15.73
CA ALA A 73 -57.01 3.16 -16.39
C ALA A 73 -58.14 3.47 -15.38
N ASN A 74 -58.09 2.85 -14.21
CA ASN A 74 -59.03 3.01 -13.10
C ASN A 74 -58.26 3.41 -11.83
N PRO A 75 -57.62 4.60 -11.81
CA PRO A 75 -56.80 5.00 -10.70
C PRO A 75 -57.61 5.06 -9.40
N ASP A 76 -56.90 4.72 -8.31
CA ASP A 76 -57.42 4.71 -6.95
C ASP A 76 -57.82 6.10 -6.44
N GLU A 77 -58.55 6.11 -5.32
CA GLU A 77 -59.12 7.32 -4.73
C GLU A 77 -58.05 8.22 -4.08
N ILE A 78 -58.14 9.51 -4.36
CA ILE A 78 -57.52 10.60 -3.62
C ILE A 78 -58.61 11.32 -2.83
N ILE A 79 -58.37 11.53 -1.53
CA ILE A 79 -59.28 12.26 -0.64
C ILE A 79 -58.60 13.55 -0.18
N PHE A 80 -59.23 14.68 -0.47
CA PHE A 80 -58.85 16.00 0.01
C PHE A 80 -59.79 16.46 1.13
N ASN A 81 -59.22 16.99 2.20
CA ASN A 81 -59.91 17.48 3.40
C ASN A 81 -59.12 18.61 4.07
N ASP A 82 -59.64 19.18 5.15
CA ASP A 82 -59.04 20.31 5.88
C ASP A 82 -57.62 20.09 6.42
N ASN A 83 -57.17 18.84 6.55
CA ASN A 83 -55.86 18.51 7.12
C ASN A 83 -54.77 18.33 6.07
N ASN A 84 -55.14 18.00 4.83
CA ASN A 84 -54.17 17.64 3.79
C ASN A 84 -54.21 18.52 2.54
N TYR A 85 -55.26 19.34 2.38
CA TYR A 85 -55.44 20.15 1.20
C TYR A 85 -56.29 21.39 1.51
N MET A 86 -55.98 22.51 0.86
CA MET A 86 -56.81 23.72 0.88
C MET A 86 -56.60 24.45 -0.43
N PHE A 87 -57.65 25.12 -0.88
CA PHE A 87 -57.55 26.04 -2.00
C PHE A 87 -58.48 27.23 -1.79
N ALA A 88 -58.05 28.37 -2.32
CA ALA A 88 -58.78 29.62 -2.34
C ALA A 88 -59.10 29.97 -3.80
N LEU A 89 -60.37 30.30 -4.06
CA LEU A 89 -60.88 30.72 -5.35
C LEU A 89 -61.33 32.17 -5.30
N ALA A 90 -60.95 32.93 -6.33
CA ALA A 90 -61.53 34.24 -6.58
C ALA A 90 -61.48 34.55 -8.07
N ILE A 91 -62.42 35.37 -8.51
CA ILE A 91 -62.28 36.07 -9.79
C ILE A 91 -61.51 37.34 -9.51
N GLU A 92 -60.61 37.72 -10.42
CA GLU A 92 -59.77 38.90 -10.29
C GLU A 92 -60.63 40.19 -10.30
N GLN A 93 -61.07 40.60 -9.11
CA GLN A 93 -61.80 41.82 -8.81
C GLN A 93 -61.55 42.23 -7.35
N ASN A 94 -61.78 43.49 -7.02
CA ASN A 94 -61.72 43.95 -5.63
C ASN A 94 -62.93 43.43 -4.85
N GLU A 95 -62.74 43.08 -3.58
CA GLU A 95 -63.83 42.74 -2.65
C GLU A 95 -64.76 41.63 -3.18
N PHE A 96 -64.15 40.60 -3.78
CA PHE A 96 -64.89 39.50 -4.41
C PHE A 96 -65.88 38.83 -3.45
N ASN A 97 -65.51 38.67 -2.18
CA ASN A 97 -66.35 38.06 -1.15
C ASN A 97 -67.57 38.91 -0.73
N THR A 98 -67.62 40.23 -0.96
CA THR A 98 -68.75 41.07 -0.54
C THR A 98 -69.58 41.55 -1.73
N ASN A 99 -68.91 41.96 -2.82
CA ASN A 99 -69.54 42.58 -3.99
C ASN A 99 -69.12 41.93 -5.34
N PRO A 100 -69.42 40.64 -5.56
CA PRO A 100 -69.03 39.93 -6.77
C PRO A 100 -69.87 40.28 -8.01
N TYR A 101 -69.21 40.27 -9.18
CA TYR A 101 -69.89 40.27 -10.49
C TYR A 101 -70.35 38.88 -10.94
N PHE A 102 -69.67 37.84 -10.43
CA PHE A 102 -69.86 36.45 -10.83
C PHE A 102 -69.96 35.55 -9.60
N ASN A 103 -70.70 34.46 -9.70
CA ASN A 103 -70.78 33.44 -8.66
C ASN A 103 -69.85 32.26 -8.98
N ILE A 104 -69.28 31.65 -7.94
CA ILE A 104 -68.47 30.43 -8.04
C ILE A 104 -69.21 29.32 -7.29
N THR A 105 -69.42 28.20 -7.97
CA THR A 105 -70.07 27.01 -7.38
C THR A 105 -69.13 25.81 -7.43
N LEU A 106 -69.07 25.07 -6.33
CA LEU A 106 -68.25 23.87 -6.19
C LEU A 106 -69.15 22.64 -6.05
N LYS A 107 -68.98 21.65 -6.93
CA LYS A 107 -69.76 20.40 -6.93
C LYS A 107 -68.85 19.20 -7.01
N GLN A 108 -69.04 18.24 -6.12
CA GLN A 108 -68.52 16.88 -6.32
C GLN A 108 -69.45 16.15 -7.27
N ARG A 109 -68.87 15.47 -8.27
CA ARG A 109 -69.60 14.67 -9.24
C ARG A 109 -69.18 13.22 -9.14
N ILE A 110 -70.16 12.33 -9.23
CA ILE A 110 -69.96 10.88 -9.24
C ILE A 110 -70.70 10.33 -10.44
N TYR A 111 -69.94 9.78 -11.39
CA TYR A 111 -70.48 9.10 -12.56
C TYR A 111 -70.31 7.61 -12.36
N THR A 112 -71.42 6.89 -12.28
CA THR A 112 -71.44 5.43 -12.15
C THR A 112 -71.92 4.82 -13.45
N ARG A 113 -71.04 4.05 -14.10
CA ARG A 113 -71.36 3.31 -15.32
C ARG A 113 -71.82 1.92 -14.94
N LEU A 114 -73.08 1.60 -15.26
CA LEU A 114 -73.63 0.27 -15.08
C LEU A 114 -73.07 -0.71 -16.12
N THR A 115 -73.20 -2.01 -15.88
CA THR A 115 -72.73 -3.07 -16.80
C THR A 115 -73.40 -3.02 -18.17
N ASN A 116 -74.59 -2.42 -18.28
CA ASN A 116 -75.30 -2.18 -19.54
C ASN A 116 -74.82 -0.92 -20.31
N GLY A 117 -73.84 -0.18 -19.78
CA GLY A 117 -73.31 1.05 -20.38
C GLY A 117 -74.06 2.34 -20.03
N THR A 118 -75.19 2.27 -19.31
CA THR A 118 -75.91 3.47 -18.83
C THR A 118 -75.08 4.21 -17.79
N LEU A 119 -75.05 5.55 -17.89
CA LEU A 119 -74.30 6.43 -17.00
C LEU A 119 -75.25 7.13 -16.02
N ILE A 120 -75.14 6.80 -14.73
CA ILE A 120 -75.82 7.52 -13.65
C ILE A 120 -74.93 8.67 -13.19
N LYS A 121 -75.46 9.90 -13.19
CA LYS A 121 -74.74 11.10 -12.74
C LYS A 121 -75.33 11.60 -11.44
N GLN A 122 -74.50 11.75 -10.42
CA GLN A 122 -74.87 12.33 -9.13
C GLN A 122 -74.01 13.56 -8.88
N ASP A 123 -74.64 14.65 -8.46
CA ASP A 123 -73.98 15.90 -8.11
C ASP A 123 -74.27 16.18 -6.63
N SER A 124 -73.23 16.44 -5.84
CA SER A 124 -73.35 16.91 -4.46
C SER A 124 -72.65 18.26 -4.31
N PHE A 125 -73.34 19.23 -3.73
CA PHE A 125 -72.82 20.57 -3.55
C PHE A 125 -71.81 20.59 -2.38
N ILE A 126 -70.70 21.31 -2.56
CA ILE A 126 -69.76 21.61 -1.48
C ILE A 126 -69.77 23.12 -1.31
N ASP A 127 -70.13 23.57 -0.12
CA ASP A 127 -70.24 24.99 0.14
C ASP A 127 -68.88 25.68 0.20
N LEU A 128 -68.88 26.96 -0.15
CA LEU A 128 -67.72 27.84 -0.15
C LEU A 128 -67.95 28.96 0.86
N ILE A 129 -66.93 29.24 1.67
CA ILE A 129 -66.94 30.28 2.70
C ILE A 129 -65.70 31.18 2.54
N PRO A 130 -65.71 32.41 3.06
CA PRO A 130 -64.50 33.23 3.10
C PRO A 130 -63.34 32.50 3.77
N CYS A 131 -62.16 32.56 3.16
CA CYS A 131 -60.97 31.90 3.68
C CYS A 131 -60.51 32.54 5.00
N SER A 132 -59.97 31.71 5.90
CA SER A 132 -59.46 32.12 7.20
C SER A 132 -58.02 31.64 7.41
N LEU A 133 -57.24 32.41 8.18
CA LEU A 133 -55.81 32.16 8.38
C LEU A 133 -55.53 30.84 9.10
N ASP A 134 -56.32 30.54 10.13
CA ASP A 134 -56.22 29.33 10.96
C ASP A 134 -56.25 28.04 10.13
N ARG A 135 -57.08 28.01 9.08
CA ARG A 135 -57.24 26.84 8.22
C ARG A 135 -56.02 26.56 7.36
N PHE A 136 -55.42 27.60 6.76
CA PHE A 136 -54.17 27.43 6.04
C PHE A 136 -53.02 27.10 6.99
N GLN A 137 -52.99 27.73 8.18
CA GLN A 137 -51.95 27.49 9.17
C GLN A 137 -51.92 26.04 9.67
N ASN A 138 -53.08 25.36 9.73
CA ASN A 138 -53.18 23.94 10.06
C ASN A 138 -52.52 23.00 9.03
N ILE A 139 -52.39 23.42 7.77
CA ILE A 139 -51.69 22.65 6.74
C ILE A 139 -50.19 22.98 6.74
N PHE A 140 -49.85 24.24 6.97
CA PHE A 140 -48.47 24.73 7.06
C PHE A 140 -47.87 24.59 8.47
N ASN A 141 -48.17 23.54 9.23
CA ASN A 141 -47.79 23.40 10.67
C ASN A 141 -46.33 23.74 11.03
N ASN A 142 -45.39 23.66 10.08
CA ASN A 142 -43.97 23.95 10.27
C ASN A 142 -43.52 25.35 9.78
N GLN A 143 -44.42 26.18 9.23
CA GLN A 143 -44.12 27.47 8.61
C GLN A 143 -45.18 28.52 9.01
N ASN A 144 -44.76 29.75 9.28
CA ASN A 144 -45.69 30.85 9.53
C ASN A 144 -46.28 31.33 8.19
N PHE A 145 -47.59 31.14 7.99
CA PHE A 145 -48.29 31.51 6.75
C PHE A 145 -48.95 32.91 6.81
N THR A 146 -48.86 33.58 7.96
CA THR A 146 -49.56 34.87 8.22
C THR A 146 -49.22 35.95 7.19
N ASP A 147 -47.94 36.14 6.88
CA ASP A 147 -47.50 37.19 5.96
C ASP A 147 -48.00 36.96 4.53
N GLN A 148 -47.98 35.70 4.06
CA GLN A 148 -48.48 35.34 2.73
C GLN A 148 -50.01 35.52 2.66
N PHE A 149 -50.72 35.10 3.71
CA PHE A 149 -52.17 35.27 3.78
C PHE A 149 -52.61 36.74 3.67
N ILE A 150 -51.91 37.65 4.38
CA ILE A 150 -52.21 39.08 4.37
C ILE A 150 -51.81 39.72 3.04
N SER A 151 -50.60 39.44 2.55
CA SER A 151 -50.08 40.04 1.30
C SER A 151 -50.89 39.65 0.06
N LEU A 152 -51.41 38.43 0.01
CA LEU A 152 -52.27 37.94 -1.07
C LEU A 152 -53.75 38.28 -0.86
N ARG A 153 -54.10 38.92 0.26
CA ARG A 153 -55.48 39.26 0.67
C ARG A 153 -56.42 38.05 0.61
N LEU A 154 -55.95 36.88 1.07
CA LEU A 154 -56.73 35.64 0.98
C LEU A 154 -58.06 35.70 1.75
N SER A 155 -58.23 36.63 2.70
CA SER A 155 -59.51 36.90 3.36
C SER A 155 -60.64 37.32 2.41
N GLU A 156 -60.31 37.85 1.22
CA GLU A 156 -61.29 38.22 0.18
C GLU A 156 -61.67 37.04 -0.74
N TRP A 157 -61.07 35.87 -0.54
CA TRP A 157 -61.21 34.68 -1.38
C TRP A 157 -62.13 33.65 -0.73
N LEU A 158 -62.56 32.66 -1.52
CA LEU A 158 -63.45 31.60 -1.09
C LEU A 158 -62.73 30.26 -0.97
N CYS A 159 -62.92 29.60 0.16
CA CYS A 159 -62.40 28.27 0.46
C CYS A 159 -63.56 27.29 0.66
N PRO A 160 -63.36 25.97 0.48
CA PRO A 160 -64.36 24.96 0.88
C PRO A 160 -64.81 25.16 2.33
N GLN A 161 -66.05 24.81 2.67
CA GLN A 161 -66.55 24.81 4.05
C GLN A 161 -65.74 23.88 4.98
N TYR A 162 -65.95 23.98 6.28
CA TYR A 162 -65.34 23.08 7.27
C TYR A 162 -65.80 21.63 7.10
N ASN A 163 -64.92 20.69 7.45
CA ASN A 163 -65.11 19.24 7.37
C ASN A 163 -65.48 18.75 5.97
N TYR A 164 -65.00 19.44 4.94
CA TYR A 164 -65.25 19.02 3.57
C TYR A 164 -64.47 17.75 3.23
N SER A 165 -65.00 16.99 2.27
CA SER A 165 -64.33 15.82 1.69
C SER A 165 -64.51 15.83 0.19
N ILE A 166 -63.43 16.11 -0.54
CA ILE A 166 -63.38 16.01 -2.00
C ILE A 166 -62.74 14.67 -2.36
N ARG A 167 -63.37 13.93 -3.27
CA ARG A 167 -62.93 12.60 -3.70
C ARG A 167 -62.67 12.59 -5.19
N LEU A 168 -61.45 12.20 -5.57
CA LEU A 168 -61.03 12.08 -6.96
C LEU A 168 -60.66 10.62 -7.23
N SER A 169 -61.35 9.94 -8.15
CA SER A 169 -61.07 8.53 -8.46
C SER A 169 -61.50 8.17 -9.88
N GLY A 170 -60.86 7.16 -10.46
CA GLY A 170 -61.20 6.65 -11.78
C GLY A 170 -60.89 7.62 -12.94
N GLY A 171 -60.88 7.07 -14.15
CA GLY A 171 -60.91 7.80 -15.41
C GLY A 171 -62.32 7.84 -16.02
N TYR A 172 -62.48 8.55 -17.13
CA TYR A 172 -63.77 8.69 -17.81
C TYR A 172 -64.43 7.35 -18.24
N THR A 173 -63.59 6.35 -18.48
CA THR A 173 -64.00 4.98 -18.87
C THR A 173 -64.24 4.06 -17.68
N SER A 174 -63.91 4.48 -16.46
CA SER A 174 -64.05 3.65 -15.26
C SER A 174 -65.51 3.38 -14.90
N GLN A 175 -65.72 2.32 -14.11
CA GLN A 175 -67.04 2.01 -13.55
C GLN A 175 -67.53 3.13 -12.63
N VAL A 176 -66.62 3.69 -11.82
CA VAL A 176 -66.89 4.83 -10.95
C VAL A 176 -65.87 5.92 -11.29
N PHE A 177 -66.36 7.07 -11.71
CA PHE A 177 -65.55 8.25 -12.00
C PHE A 177 -65.99 9.40 -11.10
N GLN A 178 -65.11 9.82 -10.19
CA GLN A 178 -65.35 10.88 -9.22
C GLN A 178 -64.41 12.04 -9.48
N PHE A 179 -64.98 13.24 -9.57
CA PHE A 179 -64.22 14.46 -9.82
C PHE A 179 -64.96 15.67 -9.25
N THR A 180 -64.23 16.75 -9.06
CA THR A 180 -64.80 18.01 -8.56
C THR A 180 -64.90 19.02 -9.69
N LYS A 181 -66.06 19.67 -9.80
CA LYS A 181 -66.35 20.71 -10.78
C LYS A 181 -66.52 22.06 -10.07
N ILE A 182 -65.66 23.01 -10.39
CA ILE A 182 -65.81 24.43 -10.06
C ILE A 182 -66.46 25.10 -11.27
N THR A 183 -67.51 25.89 -11.08
CA THR A 183 -68.21 26.57 -12.18
C THR A 183 -68.40 28.04 -11.85
N VAL A 184 -68.08 28.91 -12.82
CA VAL A 184 -68.34 30.35 -12.78
C VAL A 184 -69.65 30.63 -13.51
N SER A 185 -70.58 31.31 -12.85
CA SER A 185 -71.86 31.75 -13.42
C SER A 185 -72.12 33.22 -13.12
N GLU A 186 -73.18 33.78 -13.69
CA GLU A 186 -73.63 35.13 -13.35
C GLU A 186 -74.00 35.22 -11.86
N CYS A 187 -73.67 36.34 -11.22
CA CYS A 187 -74.12 36.59 -9.85
C CYS A 187 -75.59 37.02 -9.86
N SER A 188 -76.41 36.38 -9.02
CA SER A 188 -77.83 36.73 -8.87
C SER A 188 -78.17 37.00 -7.40
N ASN A 189 -78.79 38.14 -7.09
CA ASN A 189 -79.26 38.53 -5.74
C ASN A 189 -80.40 37.66 -5.19
N GLN A 190 -80.75 36.56 -5.87
CA GLN A 190 -81.67 35.54 -5.34
C GLN A 190 -81.03 34.68 -4.22
N THR A 191 -79.80 35.02 -3.80
CA THR A 191 -79.01 34.36 -2.75
C THR A 191 -79.68 34.33 -1.38
N GLU A 192 -80.63 35.23 -1.06
CA GLU A 192 -81.37 35.18 0.21
C GLU A 192 -82.25 33.92 0.36
N ASN A 193 -82.75 33.36 -0.75
CA ASN A 193 -83.55 32.13 -0.76
C ASN A 193 -82.72 30.86 -1.00
N ASN A 194 -81.42 30.99 -1.30
CA ASN A 194 -80.58 29.86 -1.63
C ASN A 194 -80.01 29.25 -0.34
N GLN A 195 -80.72 28.28 0.24
CA GLN A 195 -80.32 27.58 1.48
C GLN A 195 -78.97 26.87 1.39
N ILE A 196 -78.42 26.74 0.18
CA ILE A 196 -77.26 25.90 -0.14
C ILE A 196 -75.93 26.66 0.01
N LEU A 197 -75.93 27.99 -0.12
CA LEU A 197 -74.73 28.85 -0.04
C LEU A 197 -74.69 29.57 1.31
N THR A 198 -73.70 29.26 2.16
CA THR A 198 -73.48 30.02 3.41
C THR A 198 -72.85 31.38 3.12
N TRP A 199 -72.01 31.45 2.08
CA TRP A 199 -71.56 32.71 1.53
C TRP A 199 -72.69 33.39 0.74
N LYS A 200 -73.27 34.43 1.33
CA LYS A 200 -74.39 35.21 0.79
C LYS A 200 -73.91 36.59 0.32
N PRO A 201 -73.17 36.67 -0.80
CA PRO A 201 -72.71 37.96 -1.31
C PRO A 201 -73.89 38.81 -1.77
N GLN A 202 -73.72 40.13 -1.67
CA GLN A 202 -74.58 41.09 -2.36
C GLN A 202 -73.96 41.32 -3.73
N CYS A 203 -74.59 40.82 -4.79
CA CYS A 203 -74.07 41.00 -6.14
C CYS A 203 -74.04 42.49 -6.49
N ALA A 204 -73.02 42.88 -7.26
CA ALA A 204 -72.89 44.25 -7.75
C ALA A 204 -74.13 44.71 -8.52
N SER A 205 -74.35 46.03 -8.54
CA SER A 205 -75.46 46.62 -9.29
C SER A 205 -75.36 46.22 -10.76
N THR A 206 -76.50 45.98 -11.41
CA THR A 206 -76.52 45.58 -12.83
C THR A 206 -75.79 46.59 -13.70
N LYS A 207 -75.89 47.89 -13.39
CA LYS A 207 -75.18 48.97 -14.08
C LYS A 207 -73.66 48.86 -13.94
N ASP A 208 -73.16 48.65 -12.72
CA ASP A 208 -71.72 48.58 -12.47
C ASP A 208 -71.12 47.31 -13.08
N ARG A 209 -71.84 46.19 -12.94
CA ARG A 209 -71.52 44.94 -13.60
C ARG A 209 -71.46 45.11 -15.11
N ASP A 210 -72.52 45.61 -15.75
CA ASP A 210 -72.57 45.73 -17.21
C ASP A 210 -71.51 46.73 -17.72
N ASN A 211 -71.20 47.78 -16.97
CA ASN A 211 -70.07 48.67 -17.27
C ASN A 211 -68.73 47.94 -17.22
N HIS A 212 -68.49 47.14 -16.17
CA HIS A 212 -67.28 46.33 -16.05
C HIS A 212 -67.19 45.27 -17.15
N LEU A 213 -68.31 44.59 -17.47
CA LEU A 213 -68.40 43.60 -18.54
C LEU A 213 -68.14 44.18 -19.94
N ASN A 214 -68.52 45.43 -20.17
CA ASN A 214 -68.28 46.12 -21.43
C ASN A 214 -66.85 46.66 -21.56
N ASN A 215 -66.26 47.11 -20.44
CA ASN A 215 -64.90 47.63 -20.40
C ASN A 215 -63.86 46.50 -20.46
N ASP A 216 -64.05 45.46 -19.66
CA ASP A 216 -63.14 44.34 -19.52
C ASP A 216 -63.67 43.15 -20.32
N ARG A 217 -63.00 42.83 -21.42
CA ARG A 217 -63.45 41.78 -22.34
C ARG A 217 -63.11 40.37 -21.85
N SER A 218 -62.19 40.25 -20.89
CA SER A 218 -61.67 38.97 -20.40
C SER A 218 -61.55 39.01 -18.88
N PHE A 219 -62.04 37.96 -18.24
CA PHE A 219 -62.00 37.77 -16.79
C PHE A 219 -61.07 36.64 -16.45
N ARG A 220 -60.50 36.65 -15.24
CA ARG A 220 -59.57 35.62 -14.77
C ARG A 220 -60.10 35.00 -13.49
N LEU A 221 -60.32 33.69 -13.52
CA LEU A 221 -60.50 32.88 -12.33
C LEU A 221 -59.12 32.46 -11.85
N LYS A 222 -58.77 32.81 -10.61
CA LYS A 222 -57.52 32.41 -9.98
C LYS A 222 -57.80 31.40 -8.87
N MET A 223 -56.91 30.42 -8.73
CA MET A 223 -56.95 29.43 -7.67
C MET A 223 -55.57 29.35 -7.01
N TYR A 224 -55.49 29.76 -5.75
CA TYR A 224 -54.36 29.43 -4.90
C TYR A 224 -54.63 28.09 -4.23
N MET A 225 -53.67 27.17 -4.22
CA MET A 225 -53.87 25.88 -3.55
C MET A 225 -52.63 25.41 -2.82
N THR A 226 -52.82 24.63 -1.77
CA THR A 226 -51.70 23.96 -1.10
C THR A 226 -51.23 22.80 -1.99
N ASN A 227 -49.93 22.76 -2.27
CA ASN A 227 -49.31 21.70 -3.03
C ASN A 227 -48.03 21.25 -2.31
N THR A 228 -47.50 20.08 -2.66
CA THR A 228 -46.34 19.49 -1.99
C THR A 228 -45.22 19.21 -2.99
N ILE A 229 -44.00 19.65 -2.68
CA ILE A 229 -42.79 19.21 -3.38
C ILE A 229 -42.19 18.05 -2.59
N ILE A 230 -41.88 16.95 -3.29
CA ILE A 230 -41.16 15.81 -2.71
C ILE A 230 -39.70 15.90 -3.12
N ASN A 231 -38.81 15.88 -2.13
CA ASN A 231 -37.38 15.68 -2.31
C ASN A 231 -36.97 14.33 -1.69
N PRO A 232 -36.99 13.24 -2.47
CA PRO A 232 -36.77 11.89 -1.94
C PRO A 232 -35.31 11.61 -1.54
N LEU A 233 -34.36 12.46 -1.96
CA LEU A 233 -32.94 12.34 -1.63
C LEU A 233 -32.58 12.96 -0.27
N GLN A 234 -33.49 13.71 0.35
CA GLN A 234 -33.25 14.24 1.69
C GLN A 234 -33.46 13.15 2.75
N PRO A 235 -32.54 12.99 3.73
CA PRO A 235 -32.68 11.96 4.76
C PRO A 235 -33.84 12.24 5.72
N LYS A 236 -34.18 13.52 5.92
CA LYS A 236 -35.29 14.00 6.76
C LYS A 236 -36.12 15.01 5.97
N ASN A 237 -37.39 15.17 6.35
CA ASN A 237 -38.32 16.13 5.76
C ASN A 237 -38.44 16.00 4.23
N ILE A 238 -38.81 14.81 3.76
CA ILE A 238 -38.89 14.49 2.33
C ILE A 238 -39.91 15.32 1.54
N SER A 239 -40.79 16.03 2.24
CA SER A 239 -41.90 16.78 1.65
C SER A 239 -41.96 18.18 2.24
N GLN A 240 -42.14 19.16 1.38
CA GLN A 240 -42.41 20.53 1.77
C GLN A 240 -43.72 20.98 1.12
N VAL A 241 -44.66 21.43 1.97
CA VAL A 241 -45.90 22.04 1.50
C VAL A 241 -45.63 23.51 1.14
N PHE A 242 -46.22 23.97 0.05
CA PHE A 242 -46.14 25.35 -0.42
C PHE A 242 -47.50 25.79 -0.99
N LEU A 243 -47.70 27.09 -1.16
CA LEU A 243 -48.86 27.64 -1.85
C LEU A 243 -48.55 27.76 -3.34
N ASP A 244 -49.30 27.06 -4.19
CA ASP A 244 -49.22 27.11 -5.65
C ASP A 244 -50.17 28.19 -6.19
N ASP A 245 -49.63 29.08 -7.03
CA ASP A 245 -50.31 30.22 -7.66
C ASP A 245 -50.41 30.09 -9.19
N GLU A 246 -50.02 28.96 -9.76
CA GLU A 246 -49.96 28.76 -11.22
C GLU A 246 -51.34 28.68 -11.88
N LEU A 247 -52.40 28.39 -11.11
CA LEU A 247 -53.71 28.09 -11.66
C LEU A 247 -54.55 29.35 -11.82
N PHE A 248 -54.40 30.00 -12.97
CA PHE A 248 -55.28 31.07 -13.43
C PHE A 248 -55.81 30.80 -14.83
N PHE A 249 -57.12 30.99 -15.02
CA PHE A 249 -57.79 30.72 -16.30
C PHE A 249 -58.58 31.93 -16.73
N SER A 250 -58.30 32.39 -17.96
CA SER A 250 -59.06 33.48 -18.56
C SER A 250 -60.32 32.92 -19.24
N PHE A 251 -61.43 33.64 -19.15
CA PHE A 251 -62.68 33.31 -19.83
C PHE A 251 -63.33 34.57 -20.43
N LEU A 252 -64.13 34.36 -21.48
CA LEU A 252 -64.90 35.40 -22.16
C LEU A 252 -66.40 35.15 -21.95
N LEU A 253 -67.23 36.18 -22.11
CA LEU A 253 -68.67 36.04 -21.93
C LEU A 253 -69.32 35.17 -23.02
N LEU A 254 -68.82 35.25 -24.26
CA LEU A 254 -69.35 34.51 -25.41
C LEU A 254 -68.73 33.10 -25.57
N THR A 255 -67.46 32.96 -25.23
CA THR A 255 -66.75 31.67 -25.26
C THR A 255 -66.29 31.36 -23.84
N GLY A 256 -66.87 30.32 -23.27
CA GLY A 256 -66.46 29.84 -21.97
C GLY A 256 -65.17 29.05 -22.02
N THR A 257 -64.59 28.81 -20.86
CA THR A 257 -63.34 28.05 -20.71
C THR A 257 -63.59 26.81 -19.86
N GLU A 258 -63.20 25.65 -20.34
CA GLU A 258 -63.19 24.40 -19.58
C GLU A 258 -61.75 23.97 -19.33
N THR A 259 -61.39 23.70 -18.09
CA THR A 259 -60.05 23.23 -17.73
C THR A 259 -60.11 21.93 -16.95
N ASP A 260 -59.37 20.92 -17.38
CA ASP A 260 -59.08 19.74 -16.56
C ASP A 260 -57.77 19.97 -15.78
N VAL A 261 -57.78 19.82 -14.46
CA VAL A 261 -56.60 19.88 -13.58
C VAL A 261 -56.38 18.49 -12.98
N PHE A 262 -55.19 17.93 -13.17
CA PHE A 262 -54.89 16.55 -12.78
C PHE A 262 -54.04 16.49 -11.50
N TYR A 263 -54.45 15.61 -10.58
CA TYR A 263 -53.71 15.31 -9.35
C TYR A 263 -53.15 13.89 -9.41
N GLN A 264 -51.88 13.76 -9.09
CA GLN A 264 -51.13 12.52 -9.08
C GLN A 264 -50.92 12.02 -7.66
N LYS A 265 -50.83 10.70 -7.51
CA LYS A 265 -50.52 10.06 -6.23
C LYS A 265 -49.06 9.60 -6.22
N TYR A 266 -48.37 9.89 -5.13
CA TYR A 266 -47.01 9.45 -4.85
C TYR A 266 -47.06 8.50 -3.66
N ASN A 267 -46.61 7.26 -3.87
CA ASN A 267 -46.40 6.28 -2.82
C ASN A 267 -44.90 6.13 -2.57
N ILE A 268 -44.46 6.53 -1.39
CA ILE A 268 -43.05 6.49 -1.00
C ILE A 268 -42.86 5.40 0.04
N THR A 269 -42.13 4.35 -0.32
CA THR A 269 -41.73 3.27 0.58
C THR A 269 -40.28 3.51 1.00
N THR A 270 -40.05 3.80 2.28
CA THR A 270 -38.71 4.03 2.84
C THR A 270 -38.30 2.84 3.68
N ASN A 271 -37.23 2.17 3.25
CA ASN A 271 -36.58 1.07 3.94
C ASN A 271 -35.42 1.62 4.79
N GLN A 272 -35.58 1.61 6.12
CA GLN A 272 -34.59 2.15 7.06
C GLN A 272 -33.68 1.09 7.67
N ASN A 273 -33.65 -0.11 7.10
CA ASN A 273 -33.02 -1.25 7.74
C ASN A 273 -31.49 -1.14 7.75
N ILE A 274 -30.93 -1.20 8.95
CA ILE A 274 -29.47 -1.31 9.17
C ILE A 274 -29.01 -2.74 8.88
N PHE A 275 -29.83 -3.72 9.25
CA PHE A 275 -29.57 -5.14 9.04
C PHE A 275 -30.49 -5.67 7.92
N PRO A 276 -29.95 -6.44 6.96
CA PRO A 276 -30.70 -6.86 5.77
C PRO A 276 -31.90 -7.78 6.07
N TYR A 277 -31.99 -8.35 7.27
CA TYR A 277 -33.02 -9.34 7.63
C TYR A 277 -34.19 -8.78 8.45
N ILE A 278 -34.13 -7.51 8.85
CA ILE A 278 -35.23 -6.84 9.55
C ILE A 278 -35.98 -6.05 8.49
N GLU A 279 -37.31 -6.16 8.42
CA GLU A 279 -38.13 -5.35 7.50
C GLU A 279 -38.81 -4.20 8.26
N ASP A 280 -38.22 -3.01 8.24
CA ASP A 280 -38.84 -1.74 8.66
C ASP A 280 -39.12 -0.84 7.44
N ASN A 281 -40.26 -1.09 6.80
CA ASN A 281 -40.73 -0.32 5.66
C ASN A 281 -41.77 0.70 6.12
N GLN A 282 -41.47 1.99 5.92
CA GLN A 282 -42.41 3.08 6.17
C GLN A 282 -43.04 3.53 4.85
N GLU A 283 -44.38 3.48 4.79
CA GLU A 283 -45.13 3.96 3.63
C GLU A 283 -45.70 5.36 3.89
N GLN A 284 -45.49 6.27 2.93
CA GLN A 284 -46.01 7.63 2.98
C GLN A 284 -46.69 7.96 1.65
N LEU A 285 -47.90 8.54 1.75
CA LEU A 285 -48.73 8.88 0.59
C LEU A 285 -48.83 10.40 0.46
N TYR A 286 -48.60 10.89 -0.75
CA TYR A 286 -48.74 12.30 -1.09
C TYR A 286 -49.59 12.48 -2.34
N ASN A 287 -50.38 13.55 -2.36
CA ASN A 287 -51.22 13.92 -3.50
C ASN A 287 -50.69 15.25 -4.03
N ILE A 288 -50.26 15.26 -5.29
CA ILE A 288 -49.49 16.36 -5.87
C ILE A 288 -50.06 16.73 -7.21
N LYS A 289 -50.12 18.03 -7.50
CA LYS A 289 -50.29 18.54 -8.85
C LYS A 289 -48.92 18.90 -9.40
N GLN A 290 -48.53 18.36 -10.55
CA GLN A 290 -47.29 18.77 -11.21
C GLN A 290 -47.50 20.04 -12.03
N GLN A 291 -46.42 20.78 -12.27
CA GLN A 291 -46.47 21.93 -13.18
C GLN A 291 -46.88 21.48 -14.59
N GLY A 292 -47.87 22.14 -15.17
CA GLY A 292 -48.39 21.80 -16.51
C GLY A 292 -49.42 20.66 -16.56
N ASP A 293 -49.80 20.06 -15.41
CA ASP A 293 -50.85 19.04 -15.33
C ASP A 293 -52.27 19.62 -15.44
N PHE A 294 -52.50 20.42 -16.47
CA PHE A 294 -53.82 20.91 -16.79
C PHE A 294 -54.04 21.03 -18.30
N ARG A 295 -55.29 20.93 -18.73
CA ARG A 295 -55.68 21.05 -20.13
C ARG A 295 -56.82 22.04 -20.25
N VAL A 296 -56.60 23.11 -21.01
CA VAL A 296 -57.59 24.17 -21.24
C VAL A 296 -58.26 23.96 -22.59
N SER A 297 -59.57 24.09 -22.63
CA SER A 297 -60.39 24.02 -23.83
C SER A 297 -61.36 25.20 -23.86
N ASN A 298 -61.55 25.81 -25.02
CA ASN A 298 -62.56 26.85 -25.21
C ASN A 298 -63.87 26.20 -25.68
N VAL A 299 -64.97 26.55 -25.04
CA VAL A 299 -66.31 26.04 -25.36
C VAL A 299 -67.25 27.20 -25.70
N GLN A 300 -68.21 26.96 -26.59
CA GLN A 300 -69.26 27.96 -26.82
C GLN A 300 -70.15 28.04 -25.57
N ASN A 301 -70.33 29.26 -25.05
CA ASN A 301 -71.12 29.45 -23.85
C ASN A 301 -72.62 29.33 -24.20
N SER A 302 -73.32 28.41 -23.54
CA SER A 302 -74.78 28.26 -23.63
C SER A 302 -75.56 29.19 -22.71
N GLY A 303 -74.87 30.12 -22.03
CA GLY A 303 -75.44 31.14 -21.16
C GLY A 303 -75.50 30.77 -19.68
N SER A 304 -75.23 29.51 -19.30
CA SER A 304 -75.33 29.06 -17.90
C SER A 304 -74.00 29.05 -17.14
N SER A 305 -72.86 29.04 -17.82
CA SER A 305 -71.55 28.96 -17.18
C SER A 305 -70.45 29.56 -18.06
N TYR A 306 -69.72 30.53 -17.52
CA TYR A 306 -68.63 31.20 -18.24
C TYR A 306 -67.31 30.44 -18.14
N SER A 307 -67.07 29.71 -17.06
CA SER A 307 -65.85 28.91 -16.88
C SER A 307 -66.13 27.69 -16.03
N ALA A 308 -65.44 26.59 -16.31
CA ALA A 308 -65.49 25.37 -15.51
C ALA A 308 -64.09 24.77 -15.31
N ILE A 309 -63.72 24.49 -14.06
CA ILE A 309 -62.52 23.72 -13.73
C ILE A 309 -62.94 22.35 -13.23
N TYR A 310 -62.34 21.29 -13.78
CA TYR A 310 -62.53 19.91 -13.41
C TYR A 310 -61.26 19.40 -12.72
N MET A 311 -61.29 19.30 -11.39
CA MET A 311 -60.22 18.64 -10.64
C MET A 311 -60.40 17.12 -10.76
N ARG A 312 -59.39 16.42 -11.26
CA ARG A 312 -59.45 14.99 -11.59
C ARG A 312 -58.24 14.23 -11.07
N ARG A 313 -58.44 12.94 -10.81
CA ARG A 313 -57.35 12.00 -10.56
C ARG A 313 -56.61 11.71 -11.88
N SER A 314 -55.30 11.89 -11.89
CA SER A 314 -54.43 11.45 -12.99
C SER A 314 -54.42 9.92 -13.08
N PRO A 315 -54.30 9.30 -14.27
CA PRO A 315 -54.12 7.86 -14.38
C PRO A 315 -52.72 7.39 -13.93
N TYR A 316 -51.79 8.31 -13.66
CA TYR A 316 -50.43 7.98 -13.27
C TYR A 316 -50.25 8.00 -11.73
N THR A 317 -49.54 7.01 -11.21
CA THR A 317 -49.10 6.89 -9.82
C THR A 317 -47.59 6.70 -9.79
N TYR A 318 -46.89 7.45 -8.95
CA TYR A 318 -45.45 7.30 -8.76
C TYR A 318 -45.19 6.43 -7.53
N GLN A 319 -44.43 5.36 -7.71
CA GLN A 319 -43.89 4.53 -6.63
C GLN A 319 -42.42 4.85 -6.45
N LEU A 320 -42.06 5.38 -5.29
CA LEU A 320 -40.70 5.76 -4.94
C LEU A 320 -40.21 4.83 -3.84
N LYS A 321 -39.26 3.97 -4.16
CA LYS A 321 -38.58 3.15 -3.17
C LYS A 321 -37.27 3.81 -2.77
N ARG A 322 -37.13 4.07 -1.47
CA ARG A 322 -35.94 4.66 -0.85
C ARG A 322 -35.28 3.60 0.01
N ASP A 323 -34.10 3.15 -0.39
CA ASP A 323 -33.30 2.19 0.34
C ASP A 323 -32.07 2.91 0.90
N PHE A 324 -31.92 2.96 2.22
CA PHE A 324 -30.67 3.41 2.84
C PHE A 324 -29.60 2.32 2.68
N GLN A 325 -28.34 2.72 2.61
CA GLN A 325 -27.23 1.76 2.63
C GLN A 325 -27.34 0.86 3.86
N ASP A 326 -27.25 -0.46 3.68
CA ASP A 326 -27.27 -1.42 4.78
C ASP A 326 -25.84 -1.75 5.27
N LEU A 327 -25.75 -2.44 6.41
CA LEU A 327 -24.45 -2.83 6.97
C LEU A 327 -23.70 -3.81 6.06
N ALA A 328 -24.39 -4.64 5.28
CA ALA A 328 -23.77 -5.62 4.41
C ALA A 328 -23.09 -4.94 3.21
N ASP A 329 -23.75 -3.96 2.61
CA ASP A 329 -23.25 -3.08 1.56
C ASP A 329 -22.03 -2.31 2.05
N LEU A 330 -22.10 -1.73 3.25
CA LEU A 330 -20.97 -1.04 3.87
C LEU A 330 -19.78 -1.99 4.06
N LEU A 331 -19.98 -3.17 4.66
CA LEU A 331 -18.90 -4.13 4.90
C LEU A 331 -18.32 -4.69 3.59
N SER A 332 -19.15 -4.92 2.58
CA SER A 332 -18.73 -5.34 1.25
C SER A 332 -17.86 -4.28 0.59
N TYR A 333 -18.28 -3.02 0.63
CA TYR A 333 -17.53 -1.89 0.10
C TYR A 333 -16.18 -1.70 0.82
N LEU A 334 -16.20 -1.71 2.16
CA LEU A 334 -15.01 -1.56 3.00
C LEU A 334 -14.02 -2.73 2.82
N GLY A 335 -14.53 -3.96 2.75
CA GLY A 335 -13.73 -5.16 2.51
C GLY A 335 -13.10 -5.16 1.11
N GLY A 336 -13.87 -4.78 0.09
CA GLY A 336 -13.36 -4.62 -1.28
C GLY A 336 -12.22 -3.60 -1.36
N PHE A 337 -12.39 -2.44 -0.73
CA PHE A 337 -11.35 -1.41 -0.67
C PHE A 337 -10.09 -1.89 0.05
N ALA A 338 -10.23 -2.48 1.25
CA ALA A 338 -9.10 -3.00 2.02
C ALA A 338 -8.29 -4.02 1.20
N ASN A 339 -8.96 -4.94 0.49
CA ASN A 339 -8.30 -5.91 -0.37
C ASN A 339 -7.51 -5.26 -1.51
N ILE A 340 -8.05 -4.22 -2.15
CA ILE A 340 -7.36 -3.50 -3.23
C ILE A 340 -6.11 -2.79 -2.70
N VAL A 341 -6.21 -2.12 -1.55
CA VAL A 341 -5.07 -1.43 -0.92
C VAL A 341 -3.98 -2.44 -0.54
N VAL A 342 -4.36 -3.52 0.15
CA VAL A 342 -3.44 -4.60 0.54
C VAL A 342 -2.79 -5.24 -0.70
N MET A 343 -3.53 -5.42 -1.79
CA MET A 343 -2.99 -5.97 -3.03
C MET A 343 -1.94 -5.04 -3.67
N ILE A 344 -2.26 -3.75 -3.83
CA ILE A 344 -1.35 -2.78 -4.47
C ILE A 344 -0.08 -2.62 -3.64
N PHE A 345 -0.20 -2.31 -2.34
CA PHE A 345 0.96 -2.12 -1.49
C PHE A 345 1.70 -3.43 -1.24
N GLY A 346 0.97 -4.53 -1.04
CA GLY A 346 1.54 -5.85 -0.83
C GLY A 346 2.40 -6.31 -1.99
N PHE A 347 2.00 -6.01 -3.23
CA PHE A 347 2.83 -6.27 -4.41
C PHE A 347 4.19 -5.56 -4.32
N PHE A 348 4.20 -4.26 -4.00
CA PHE A 348 5.45 -3.48 -3.89
C PHE A 348 6.32 -3.91 -2.70
N ILE A 349 5.70 -4.18 -1.54
CA ILE A 349 6.44 -4.57 -0.32
C ILE A 349 7.01 -5.98 -0.46
N THR A 350 6.24 -6.93 -1.00
CA THR A 350 6.74 -8.30 -1.26
C THR A 350 7.94 -8.26 -2.21
N PHE A 351 7.85 -7.46 -3.28
CA PHE A 351 8.95 -7.26 -4.19
C PHE A 351 10.19 -6.64 -3.51
N TYR A 352 9.98 -5.60 -2.70
CA TYR A 352 11.01 -4.95 -1.91
C TYR A 352 11.70 -5.94 -0.95
N ASN A 353 10.91 -6.63 -0.13
CA ASN A 353 11.39 -7.59 0.87
C ASN A 353 12.17 -8.72 0.20
N LYS A 354 11.70 -9.24 -0.93
CA LYS A 354 12.42 -10.26 -1.72
C LYS A 354 13.76 -9.74 -2.25
N SER A 355 13.80 -8.54 -2.82
CA SER A 355 15.06 -7.95 -3.31
C SER A 355 16.04 -7.69 -2.17
N GLN A 356 15.55 -7.14 -1.05
CA GLN A 356 16.36 -6.85 0.12
C GLN A 356 16.93 -8.14 0.74
N PHE A 357 16.12 -9.19 0.87
CA PHE A 357 16.56 -10.51 1.31
C PHE A 357 17.70 -11.04 0.43
N MET A 358 17.52 -11.02 -0.89
CA MET A 358 18.53 -11.51 -1.83
C MET A 358 19.83 -10.70 -1.77
N ILE A 359 19.75 -9.37 -1.57
CA ILE A 359 20.93 -8.51 -1.40
C ILE A 359 21.66 -8.83 -0.11
N GLU A 360 20.93 -9.02 0.99
CA GLU A 360 21.53 -9.37 2.27
C GLU A 360 22.22 -10.73 2.19
N LEU A 361 21.58 -11.72 1.55
CA LEU A 361 22.18 -13.02 1.27
C LEU A 361 23.41 -12.89 0.36
N ALA A 362 23.35 -12.05 -0.69
CA ALA A 362 24.49 -11.79 -1.58
C ALA A 362 25.70 -11.25 -0.83
N ASN A 363 25.46 -10.26 0.03
CA ASN A 363 26.50 -9.66 0.88
C ASN A 363 27.04 -10.64 1.92
N GLN A 364 26.26 -11.66 2.31
CA GLN A 364 26.74 -12.72 3.18
C GLN A 364 27.57 -13.78 2.44
N VAL A 365 27.24 -14.12 1.19
CA VAL A 365 27.87 -15.20 0.43
C VAL A 365 29.08 -14.73 -0.38
N TYR A 366 29.01 -13.57 -1.03
CA TYR A 366 30.05 -13.07 -1.96
C TYR A 366 30.74 -11.81 -1.45
N ASP A 367 31.92 -11.55 -2.02
CA ASP A 367 32.61 -10.27 -1.88
C ASP A 367 32.55 -9.48 -3.20
N PHE A 368 32.45 -8.16 -3.08
CA PHE A 368 32.33 -7.25 -4.21
C PHE A 368 33.56 -6.33 -4.32
N PRO A 369 34.18 -6.23 -5.50
CA PRO A 369 35.37 -5.39 -5.68
C PRO A 369 35.01 -3.89 -5.69
N VAL A 370 35.62 -3.10 -4.80
CA VAL A 370 35.53 -1.64 -4.86
C VAL A 370 36.57 -1.11 -5.84
N GLN A 371 36.14 -0.46 -6.92
CA GLN A 371 37.01 -0.06 -8.03
C GLN A 371 37.94 1.14 -7.73
N ASN A 372 37.76 1.86 -6.61
CA ASN A 372 38.31 3.21 -6.47
C ASN A 372 39.56 3.41 -5.59
N SER A 373 40.16 2.40 -4.94
CA SER A 373 41.15 2.71 -3.88
C SER A 373 42.61 2.24 -4.04
N ASN A 374 43.07 1.57 -5.11
CA ASN A 374 44.27 0.73 -4.96
C ASN A 374 45.44 0.81 -5.96
N ASN A 375 45.58 1.88 -6.74
CA ASN A 375 46.83 2.05 -7.46
C ASN A 375 48.02 2.36 -6.53
N ILE A 376 47.80 3.11 -5.44
CA ILE A 376 48.88 3.58 -4.55
C ILE A 376 49.42 2.46 -3.65
N ASP A 377 48.54 1.71 -2.97
CA ASP A 377 48.95 0.63 -2.05
C ASP A 377 49.57 -0.58 -2.79
N CYS A 378 49.11 -0.87 -4.02
CA CYS A 378 49.66 -1.95 -4.83
C CYS A 378 51.10 -1.63 -5.31
N GLN A 379 51.37 -0.36 -5.64
CA GLN A 379 52.71 0.09 -6.03
C GLN A 379 53.70 0.02 -4.87
N GLN A 380 53.34 0.50 -3.68
CA GLN A 380 54.22 0.44 -2.51
C GLN A 380 54.62 -1.01 -2.17
N ARG A 381 53.68 -1.96 -2.24
CA ARG A 381 53.98 -3.37 -1.98
C ARG A 381 54.87 -4.02 -3.04
N LYS A 382 54.67 -3.66 -4.32
CA LYS A 382 55.55 -4.13 -5.41
C LYS A 382 56.98 -3.64 -5.22
N GLU A 383 57.17 -2.40 -4.77
CA GLU A 383 58.50 -1.86 -4.48
C GLU A 383 59.15 -2.56 -3.28
N ILE A 384 58.42 -2.77 -2.18
CA ILE A 384 58.92 -3.53 -1.02
C ILE A 384 59.36 -4.94 -1.43
N LYS A 385 58.58 -5.63 -2.27
CA LYS A 385 58.94 -6.95 -2.80
C LYS A 385 60.19 -6.94 -3.66
N LYS A 386 60.34 -5.97 -4.55
CA LYS A 386 61.55 -5.84 -5.37
C LYS A 386 62.78 -5.69 -4.50
N THR A 387 62.67 -4.90 -3.42
CA THR A 387 63.76 -4.72 -2.45
C THR A 387 64.10 -6.02 -1.72
N ILE A 388 63.07 -6.75 -1.25
CA ILE A 388 63.26 -8.06 -0.58
C ILE A 388 63.85 -9.11 -1.54
N ALA A 389 63.38 -9.18 -2.78
CA ALA A 389 63.88 -10.11 -3.78
C ALA A 389 65.35 -9.84 -4.13
N ARG A 390 65.73 -8.56 -4.25
CA ARG A 390 67.14 -8.15 -4.44
C ARG A 390 68.02 -8.60 -3.29
N ALA A 391 67.54 -8.47 -2.05
CA ALA A 391 68.26 -8.92 -0.85
C ALA A 391 68.43 -10.47 -0.82
N LYS A 392 67.40 -11.24 -1.24
CA LYS A 392 67.47 -12.71 -1.37
C LYS A 392 68.39 -13.20 -2.48
N SER A 393 68.42 -12.54 -3.64
CA SER A 393 69.28 -12.97 -4.76
C SER A 393 70.78 -12.82 -4.49
N ARG A 394 71.16 -11.89 -3.59
CA ARG A 394 72.57 -11.66 -3.22
C ARG A 394 73.12 -12.71 -2.25
N THR A 395 72.27 -13.44 -1.53
CA THR A 395 72.68 -14.45 -0.53
C THR A 395 72.83 -15.87 -1.09
N ILE A 396 72.39 -16.16 -2.32
CA ILE A 396 72.36 -17.53 -2.90
C ILE A 396 73.59 -17.84 -3.79
N ILE A 397 74.42 -16.86 -4.16
CA ILE A 397 75.48 -17.03 -5.18
C ILE A 397 76.75 -17.78 -4.68
N GLN A 398 76.85 -18.18 -3.41
CA GLN A 398 77.99 -18.98 -2.95
C GLN A 398 77.58 -20.23 -2.16
N LYS A 399 77.25 -21.30 -2.87
CA LYS A 399 77.54 -22.68 -2.43
C LYS A 399 78.73 -23.19 -3.24
N PRO A 400 79.81 -23.72 -2.61
CA PRO A 400 80.94 -24.27 -3.34
C PRO A 400 80.54 -25.59 -4.05
N ASN A 401 80.95 -25.69 -5.32
CA ASN A 401 80.85 -26.85 -6.18
C ASN A 401 81.48 -28.11 -5.57
N GLN A 402 80.77 -29.23 -5.63
CA GLN A 402 81.36 -30.57 -5.71
C GLN A 402 81.10 -31.13 -7.13
N GLN A 403 82.18 -31.35 -7.90
CA GLN A 403 82.26 -32.25 -9.07
C GLN A 403 82.56 -33.68 -8.51
N HIS A 404 82.26 -34.85 -9.09
CA HIS A 404 81.92 -35.41 -10.41
C HIS A 404 81.05 -36.68 -10.14
N SER A 405 80.19 -37.23 -11.02
CA SER A 405 80.56 -38.03 -12.20
C SER A 405 79.34 -38.34 -13.12
N GLN A 406 79.68 -38.62 -14.37
CA GLN A 406 78.94 -38.91 -15.61
C GLN A 406 77.87 -40.05 -15.58
N LEU A 407 76.84 -39.98 -16.45
CA LEU A 407 76.68 -40.86 -17.64
C LEU A 407 75.45 -40.51 -18.54
N GLN A 408 75.72 -40.35 -19.84
CA GLN A 408 74.97 -40.78 -21.05
C GLN A 408 73.61 -40.16 -21.53
N SER A 409 73.71 -39.24 -22.53
CA SER A 409 73.13 -39.26 -23.92
C SER A 409 71.59 -39.17 -24.19
N PRO A 410 71.10 -38.88 -25.43
CA PRO A 410 71.58 -37.98 -26.53
C PRO A 410 70.47 -37.14 -27.25
N LYS A 411 70.91 -36.33 -28.25
CA LYS A 411 70.20 -35.70 -29.42
C LYS A 411 69.53 -34.32 -29.16
N TYR A 412 69.61 -33.28 -29.99
CA TYR A 412 70.00 -33.10 -31.41
C TYR A 412 70.28 -31.59 -31.71
N ASN A 413 71.31 -31.30 -32.53
CA ASN A 413 71.56 -30.22 -33.52
C ASN A 413 70.81 -28.85 -33.46
N GLN A 414 71.37 -27.70 -33.85
CA GLN A 414 72.37 -27.41 -34.89
C GLN A 414 72.87 -25.94 -34.81
N ASN A 415 74.07 -25.73 -35.34
CA ASN A 415 74.69 -24.49 -35.85
C ASN A 415 75.65 -23.69 -34.94
N GLN A 416 76.91 -24.09 -35.15
CA GLN A 416 78.19 -23.40 -35.03
C GLN A 416 78.25 -22.06 -35.80
N GLN A 417 79.14 -21.16 -35.35
CA GLN A 417 80.40 -20.76 -36.03
C GLN A 417 81.18 -19.82 -35.06
N LEU A 418 82.31 -20.28 -34.49
CA LEU A 418 83.71 -20.02 -34.91
C LEU A 418 84.12 -18.54 -34.72
N ILE A 419 85.08 -18.20 -33.85
CA ILE A 419 86.55 -18.11 -34.09
C ILE A 419 87.23 -18.09 -32.69
N VAL A 420 88.01 -19.11 -32.28
CA VAL A 420 89.47 -19.35 -32.47
C VAL A 420 90.40 -18.58 -31.51
N ASN A 421 90.96 -19.37 -30.58
CA ASN A 421 92.34 -19.50 -30.07
C ASN A 421 93.27 -18.28 -29.94
N GLN A 422 93.92 -18.18 -28.77
CA GLN A 422 95.36 -18.54 -28.60
C GLN A 422 95.78 -18.41 -27.11
N THR A 423 96.20 -19.52 -26.48
CA THR A 423 97.57 -19.84 -25.98
C THR A 423 98.15 -18.90 -24.92
N THR A 424 98.94 -19.27 -23.92
CA THR A 424 99.34 -20.48 -23.16
C THR A 424 100.27 -19.90 -22.07
N LYS A 425 100.42 -20.57 -20.92
CA LYS A 425 101.47 -20.40 -19.89
C LYS A 425 101.25 -19.20 -18.96
N GLN A 426 101.57 -19.24 -17.67
CA GLN A 426 102.50 -20.08 -16.92
C GLN A 426 102.13 -20.03 -15.42
N ASP A 427 102.41 -21.12 -14.72
CA ASP A 427 102.39 -21.24 -13.27
C ASP A 427 103.27 -20.20 -12.58
N GLU A 428 102.81 -19.65 -11.45
CA GLU A 428 103.54 -19.66 -10.17
C GLU A 428 102.75 -18.96 -9.04
N GLN A 429 102.98 -19.46 -7.82
CA GLN A 429 102.62 -18.89 -6.50
C GLN A 429 101.27 -19.29 -5.89
N LEU A 430 101.31 -20.50 -5.33
CA LEU A 430 100.68 -20.87 -4.07
C LEU A 430 101.21 -19.99 -2.91
N ILE A 431 100.28 -19.59 -2.04
CA ILE A 431 100.35 -19.27 -0.59
C ILE A 431 99.61 -17.94 -0.31
N THR A 432 98.83 -17.93 0.78
CA THR A 432 98.03 -16.83 1.38
C THR A 432 96.62 -16.54 0.81
N LYS A 433 95.63 -17.42 1.04
CA LYS A 433 94.18 -17.10 0.96
C LYS A 433 93.29 -17.93 1.91
N GLN A 434 93.57 -17.93 3.22
CA GLN A 434 92.65 -18.50 4.22
C GLN A 434 92.06 -17.49 5.22
N ASP A 435 92.61 -16.27 5.34
CA ASP A 435 92.04 -15.25 6.25
C ASP A 435 91.12 -14.22 5.55
N GLU A 436 91.12 -14.13 4.22
CA GLU A 436 90.24 -13.19 3.47
C GLU A 436 88.78 -13.68 3.34
N GLN A 437 88.50 -14.97 3.58
CA GLN A 437 87.15 -15.54 3.49
C GLN A 437 86.29 -15.38 4.77
N LEU A 438 86.91 -15.07 5.91
CA LEU A 438 86.19 -14.77 7.16
C LEU A 438 85.77 -13.30 7.27
N ILE A 439 86.56 -12.38 6.70
CA ILE A 439 86.27 -10.93 6.69
C ILE A 439 85.16 -10.57 5.69
N THR A 440 85.07 -11.29 4.55
CA THR A 440 83.97 -11.08 3.58
C THR A 440 82.62 -11.54 4.11
N LYS A 441 82.54 -12.65 4.86
CA LYS A 441 81.29 -13.14 5.48
C LYS A 441 80.76 -12.23 6.59
N GLN A 442 81.63 -11.57 7.36
CA GLN A 442 81.20 -10.60 8.38
C GLN A 442 80.72 -9.27 7.78
N ASN A 443 81.35 -8.80 6.70
CA ASN A 443 80.95 -7.56 6.03
C ASN A 443 79.61 -7.72 5.27
N GLU A 444 79.37 -8.86 4.63
CA GLU A 444 78.08 -9.15 3.99
C GLU A 444 76.92 -9.21 4.98
N TYR A 445 77.14 -9.75 6.19
CA TYR A 445 76.13 -9.79 7.25
C TYR A 445 75.76 -8.38 7.74
N LYS A 446 76.75 -7.49 7.89
CA LYS A 446 76.52 -6.08 8.25
C LYS A 446 75.81 -5.30 7.15
N THR A 447 76.15 -5.53 5.87
CA THR A 447 75.45 -4.87 4.74
C THR A 447 73.99 -5.32 4.65
N PHE A 448 73.72 -6.61 4.88
CA PHE A 448 72.35 -7.14 4.91
C PHE A 448 71.54 -6.58 6.09
N GLN A 449 72.13 -6.48 7.29
CA GLN A 449 71.48 -5.85 8.45
C GLN A 449 71.14 -4.37 8.19
N GLN A 450 72.05 -3.60 7.58
CA GLN A 450 71.80 -2.19 7.22
C GLN A 450 70.68 -2.02 6.17
N GLU A 451 70.55 -2.93 5.21
CA GLU A 451 69.43 -2.91 4.25
C GLU A 451 68.10 -3.28 4.91
N GLN A 452 68.09 -4.20 5.88
CA GLN A 452 66.89 -4.53 6.66
C GLN A 452 66.44 -3.37 7.55
N GLU A 453 67.36 -2.72 8.26
CA GLU A 453 67.07 -1.55 9.09
C GLU A 453 66.45 -0.41 8.26
N LYS A 454 66.93 -0.20 7.02
CA LYS A 454 66.33 0.78 6.10
C LYS A 454 64.89 0.43 5.72
N ILE A 455 64.57 -0.85 5.51
CA ILE A 455 63.20 -1.30 5.22
C ILE A 455 62.29 -1.11 6.45
N ILE A 456 62.79 -1.46 7.64
CA ILE A 456 62.07 -1.28 8.92
C ILE A 456 61.80 0.20 9.19
N GLN A 457 62.79 1.08 8.98
CA GLN A 457 62.64 2.53 9.10
C GLN A 457 61.67 3.12 8.05
N GLN A 458 61.72 2.65 6.81
CA GLN A 458 60.78 3.08 5.75
C GLN A 458 59.33 2.68 6.04
N LEU A 459 59.12 1.56 6.74
CA LEU A 459 57.80 1.09 7.13
C LEU A 459 57.29 1.72 8.42
N GLY A 460 58.15 2.35 9.23
CA GLY A 460 57.78 3.02 10.48
C GLY A 460 57.24 2.09 11.56
N LEU A 461 57.62 0.81 11.53
CA LEU A 461 57.06 -0.23 12.40
C LEU A 461 58.16 -0.96 13.14
N THR A 462 58.01 -1.10 14.46
CA THR A 462 59.00 -1.70 15.35
C THR A 462 58.78 -3.19 15.64
N ASP A 463 57.59 -3.71 15.34
CA ASP A 463 57.19 -5.08 15.71
C ASP A 463 56.48 -5.77 14.54
N ARG A 464 56.82 -7.05 14.32
CA ARG A 464 56.12 -7.93 13.38
C ARG A 464 54.63 -7.95 13.68
N LYS A 465 54.25 -7.93 14.97
CA LYS A 465 52.85 -7.99 15.35
C LYS A 465 52.09 -6.72 15.00
N SER A 466 52.70 -5.56 15.13
CA SER A 466 52.08 -4.30 14.71
C SER A 466 51.92 -4.22 13.18
N TYR A 467 52.92 -4.69 12.40
CA TYR A 467 52.81 -4.77 10.93
C TYR A 467 51.65 -5.64 10.48
N LEU A 468 51.57 -6.88 11.01
CA LEU A 468 50.47 -7.80 10.67
C LEU A 468 49.12 -7.18 11.01
N THR A 469 48.98 -6.64 12.22
CA THR A 469 47.73 -6.02 12.69
C THR A 469 47.31 -4.86 11.77
N GLN A 470 48.24 -3.97 11.40
CA GLN A 470 47.93 -2.83 10.55
C GLN A 470 47.52 -3.25 9.13
N GLN A 471 48.21 -4.21 8.53
CA GLN A 471 47.89 -4.69 7.18
C GLN A 471 46.57 -5.46 7.15
N ILE A 472 46.31 -6.27 8.17
CA ILE A 472 45.03 -6.98 8.32
C ILE A 472 43.88 -5.99 8.50
N GLN A 473 44.06 -4.95 9.33
CA GLN A 473 43.05 -3.89 9.51
C GLN A 473 42.74 -3.18 8.19
N LYS A 474 43.75 -2.93 7.35
CA LYS A 474 43.57 -2.34 6.01
C LYS A 474 42.77 -3.26 5.09
N ILE A 475 43.04 -4.57 5.10
CA ILE A 475 42.27 -5.57 4.34
C ILE A 475 40.81 -5.61 4.82
N LEU A 476 40.60 -5.57 6.14
CA LEU A 476 39.27 -5.54 6.77
C LEU A 476 38.44 -4.34 6.34
N ASN A 477 39.05 -3.18 6.21
CA ASN A 477 38.34 -1.95 5.89
C ASN A 477 38.00 -1.77 4.40
N ARG A 478 38.54 -2.62 3.51
CA ARG A 478 38.42 -2.48 2.06
C ARG A 478 37.18 -3.16 1.44
N SER A 479 36.61 -4.14 2.13
CA SER A 479 35.37 -4.82 1.70
C SER A 479 34.15 -4.02 2.14
N LEU A 480 33.46 -3.38 1.18
CA LEU A 480 32.20 -2.67 1.43
C LEU A 480 31.02 -3.51 0.95
N PRO A 481 29.94 -3.63 1.74
CA PRO A 481 28.73 -4.32 1.30
C PRO A 481 28.06 -3.53 0.17
N ILE A 482 27.34 -4.23 -0.70
CA ILE A 482 26.45 -3.58 -1.65
C ILE A 482 25.24 -3.07 -0.89
N PHE A 483 25.00 -1.77 -0.97
CA PHE A 483 23.79 -1.17 -0.42
C PHE A 483 22.65 -1.26 -1.41
N PHE A 484 21.47 -1.53 -0.87
CA PHE A 484 20.23 -1.44 -1.60
C PHE A 484 20.04 -0.02 -2.14
N ASN A 485 19.83 0.12 -3.46
CA ASN A 485 19.59 1.41 -4.10
C ASN A 485 18.21 1.38 -4.77
N CYS A 486 17.40 2.42 -4.58
CA CYS A 486 16.08 2.54 -5.22
C CYS A 486 16.16 2.43 -6.76
N LYS A 487 17.30 2.81 -7.35
CA LYS A 487 17.57 2.60 -8.79
C LYS A 487 17.43 1.14 -9.21
N TYR A 488 17.83 0.19 -8.36
CA TYR A 488 17.72 -1.23 -8.65
C TYR A 488 16.26 -1.72 -8.65
N ILE A 489 15.43 -1.24 -7.72
CA ILE A 489 13.98 -1.52 -7.74
C ILE A 489 13.38 -1.06 -9.06
N LEU A 490 13.67 0.19 -9.45
CA LEU A 490 13.13 0.75 -10.70
C LEU A 490 13.61 -0.05 -11.91
N TYR A 491 14.89 -0.42 -11.94
CA TYR A 491 15.44 -1.30 -12.97
C TYR A 491 14.69 -2.64 -13.06
N GLN A 492 14.41 -3.27 -11.93
CA GLN A 492 13.72 -4.56 -11.87
C GLN A 492 12.22 -4.43 -12.18
N LEU A 493 11.54 -3.36 -11.74
CA LEU A 493 10.12 -3.08 -12.03
C LEU A 493 9.88 -2.73 -13.50
N PHE A 494 10.78 -1.99 -14.14
CA PHE A 494 10.66 -1.60 -15.56
C PHE A 494 11.30 -2.63 -16.52
N CYS A 495 11.27 -3.92 -16.15
CA CYS A 495 11.76 -5.02 -16.98
C CYS A 495 13.16 -4.79 -17.57
N GLN A 496 14.09 -4.27 -16.76
CA GLN A 496 15.49 -4.06 -17.13
C GLN A 496 15.74 -3.01 -18.24
N ARG A 497 14.72 -2.21 -18.59
CA ARG A 497 14.85 -1.19 -19.65
C ARG A 497 15.38 0.16 -19.18
N PHE A 498 15.14 0.52 -17.91
CA PHE A 498 15.48 1.83 -17.36
C PHE A 498 16.44 1.71 -16.17
N PHE A 499 17.33 2.70 -15.97
CA PHE A 499 18.31 2.75 -14.87
C PHE A 499 19.37 1.63 -14.89
N TYR A 500 19.97 1.41 -16.06
CA TYR A 500 21.13 0.53 -16.21
C TYR A 500 22.37 1.11 -15.50
N ASP A 501 22.65 0.61 -14.31
CA ASP A 501 23.83 0.97 -13.51
C ASP A 501 24.72 -0.27 -13.30
N ARG A 502 26.03 -0.06 -13.16
CA ARG A 502 27.03 -1.10 -12.90
C ARG A 502 26.67 -1.93 -11.67
N ASN A 503 26.17 -1.27 -10.63
CA ASN A 503 25.74 -1.92 -9.39
C ASN A 503 24.53 -2.84 -9.60
N SER A 504 23.57 -2.42 -10.43
CA SER A 504 22.38 -3.22 -10.76
C SER A 504 22.76 -4.52 -11.48
N ILE A 505 23.74 -4.46 -12.40
CA ILE A 505 24.23 -5.63 -13.15
C ILE A 505 25.00 -6.58 -12.23
N LEU A 506 25.89 -6.05 -11.38
CA LEU A 506 26.62 -6.84 -10.38
C LEU A 506 25.65 -7.58 -9.47
N LEU A 507 24.61 -6.89 -9.02
CA LEU A 507 23.60 -7.48 -8.16
C LEU A 507 22.78 -8.54 -8.89
N GLN A 508 22.39 -8.31 -10.14
CA GLN A 508 21.70 -9.32 -10.93
C GLN A 508 22.54 -10.58 -11.13
N LYS A 509 23.86 -10.42 -11.35
CA LYS A 509 24.81 -11.54 -11.43
C LYS A 509 24.92 -12.28 -10.08
N ALA A 510 24.98 -11.54 -8.97
CA ALA A 510 24.98 -12.13 -7.63
C ALA A 510 23.72 -12.93 -7.35
N ILE A 511 22.55 -12.35 -7.59
CA ILE A 511 21.25 -13.03 -7.40
C ILE A 511 21.17 -14.29 -8.24
N LYS A 512 21.66 -14.26 -9.49
CA LYS A 512 21.69 -15.44 -10.35
C LYS A 512 22.56 -16.56 -9.75
N ASN A 513 23.74 -16.22 -9.23
CA ASN A 513 24.64 -17.19 -8.61
C ASN A 513 24.05 -17.72 -7.28
N ILE A 514 23.45 -16.87 -6.44
CA ILE A 514 22.74 -17.29 -5.22
C ILE A 514 21.68 -18.33 -5.54
N ASN A 515 20.83 -18.06 -6.55
CA ASN A 515 19.77 -18.99 -6.90
C ASN A 515 20.29 -20.34 -7.42
N GLN A 516 21.50 -20.37 -7.99
CA GLN A 516 22.17 -21.61 -8.38
C GLN A 516 22.76 -22.34 -7.15
N ASP A 517 23.28 -21.58 -6.20
CA ASP A 517 23.94 -22.11 -5.00
C ASP A 517 22.95 -22.48 -3.88
N LEU A 518 21.70 -22.00 -3.93
CA LEU A 518 20.63 -22.25 -2.95
C LEU A 518 19.90 -23.60 -3.11
N ASP A 519 20.34 -24.47 -4.01
CA ASP A 519 19.75 -25.81 -4.15
C ASP A 519 20.05 -26.65 -2.89
N LEU A 520 19.01 -26.88 -2.08
CA LEU A 520 19.10 -27.55 -0.78
C LEU A 520 19.78 -28.92 -0.86
N CYS A 521 19.44 -29.72 -1.88
CA CYS A 521 20.00 -31.06 -2.03
C CYS A 521 21.50 -30.98 -2.31
N VAL A 522 21.88 -30.08 -3.23
CA VAL A 522 23.28 -29.84 -3.60
C VAL A 522 24.08 -29.29 -2.41
N ILE A 523 23.50 -28.40 -1.60
CA ILE A 523 24.15 -27.87 -0.39
C ILE A 523 24.40 -28.99 0.61
N ILE A 524 23.39 -29.78 0.96
CA ILE A 524 23.51 -30.82 1.99
C ILE A 524 24.55 -31.87 1.57
N ASP A 525 24.52 -32.30 0.31
CA ASP A 525 25.45 -33.30 -0.21
C ASP A 525 26.88 -32.74 -0.26
N LYS A 526 27.09 -31.53 -0.80
CA LYS A 526 28.41 -30.89 -0.84
C LYS A 526 28.96 -30.63 0.55
N VAL A 527 28.14 -30.20 1.52
CA VAL A 527 28.61 -29.92 2.89
C VAL A 527 29.07 -31.21 3.57
N LYS A 528 28.31 -32.31 3.42
CA LYS A 528 28.69 -33.62 3.97
C LYS A 528 29.96 -34.15 3.32
N GLU A 529 30.04 -34.13 1.99
CA GLU A 529 31.22 -34.57 1.25
C GLU A 529 32.46 -33.73 1.59
N ILE A 530 32.33 -32.41 1.68
CA ILE A 530 33.45 -31.52 2.01
C ILE A 530 33.94 -31.75 3.43
N ASN A 531 33.05 -31.91 4.42
CA ASN A 531 33.49 -32.14 5.80
C ASN A 531 34.23 -33.47 5.94
N LEU A 532 33.72 -34.53 5.31
CA LEU A 532 34.41 -35.83 5.26
C LEU A 532 35.78 -35.71 4.59
N LEU A 533 35.85 -35.01 3.45
CA LEU A 533 37.10 -34.81 2.70
C LEU A 533 38.12 -33.98 3.48
N LYS A 534 37.65 -32.94 4.20
CA LYS A 534 38.48 -32.08 5.04
C LYS A 534 39.17 -32.87 6.15
N GLU A 535 38.40 -33.66 6.91
CA GLU A 535 38.92 -34.44 8.03
C GLU A 535 39.85 -35.57 7.59
N LEU A 536 39.62 -36.16 6.42
CA LEU A 536 40.45 -37.25 5.88
C LEU A 536 41.75 -36.77 5.23
N LEU A 537 41.74 -35.61 4.56
CA LEU A 537 42.86 -35.18 3.71
C LEU A 537 43.73 -34.07 4.31
N LEU A 538 43.22 -33.28 5.25
CA LEU A 538 43.89 -32.09 5.73
C LEU A 538 44.30 -32.22 7.20
N THR A 539 45.55 -31.88 7.48
CA THR A 539 46.06 -31.70 8.85
C THR A 539 45.47 -30.46 9.52
N ASP A 540 45.54 -30.36 10.85
CA ASP A 540 44.99 -29.22 11.60
C ASP A 540 45.51 -27.86 11.11
N ASP A 541 46.81 -27.74 10.82
CA ASP A 541 47.37 -26.51 10.28
C ASP A 541 46.84 -26.25 8.85
N GLN A 542 46.68 -27.29 8.01
CA GLN A 542 46.13 -27.16 6.65
C GLN A 542 44.64 -26.78 6.68
N LEU A 543 43.86 -27.29 7.65
CA LEU A 543 42.47 -26.92 7.89
C LEU A 543 42.36 -25.44 8.27
N VAL A 544 43.26 -24.94 9.13
CA VAL A 544 43.32 -23.51 9.44
C VAL A 544 43.59 -22.68 8.19
N LEU A 545 44.45 -23.11 7.26
CA LEU A 545 44.63 -22.38 6.00
C LEU A 545 43.41 -22.48 5.08
N PHE A 546 42.76 -23.63 5.05
CA PHE A 546 41.58 -23.88 4.22
C PHE A 546 40.40 -23.00 4.64
N ASP A 547 40.13 -22.88 5.94
CA ASP A 547 39.00 -22.10 6.45
C ASP A 547 39.18 -20.60 6.25
N PHE A 548 40.40 -20.14 5.96
CA PHE A 548 40.70 -18.77 5.56
C PHE A 548 40.75 -18.57 4.04
N ALA A 549 40.30 -19.55 3.26
CA ALA A 549 40.14 -19.36 1.82
C ALA A 549 39.21 -18.16 1.55
N PRO A 550 39.58 -17.26 0.61
CA PRO A 550 38.75 -16.12 0.28
C PRO A 550 37.42 -16.56 -0.34
N LYS A 551 36.39 -15.76 -0.11
CA LYS A 551 35.11 -15.92 -0.80
C LYS A 551 35.27 -15.69 -2.30
N GLU A 552 34.30 -16.20 -3.04
CA GLU A 552 34.21 -15.90 -4.46
C GLU A 552 33.86 -14.43 -4.69
N VAL A 553 34.54 -13.83 -5.66
CA VAL A 553 34.38 -12.42 -6.02
C VAL A 553 33.63 -12.32 -7.33
N ILE A 554 32.55 -11.55 -7.31
CA ILE A 554 31.72 -11.34 -8.51
C ILE A 554 32.25 -10.12 -9.25
N ASN A 555 32.93 -10.38 -10.37
CA ASN A 555 33.42 -9.35 -11.30
C ASN A 555 32.52 -9.24 -12.54
N LEU A 556 32.44 -8.04 -13.12
CA LEU A 556 31.70 -7.79 -14.39
C LEU A 556 32.50 -8.12 -15.64
N GLU A 557 33.83 -8.11 -15.57
CA GLU A 557 34.70 -8.40 -16.72
C GLU A 557 34.70 -9.90 -17.02
N VAL A 558 34.63 -10.23 -18.31
CA VAL A 558 34.46 -11.59 -18.86
C VAL A 558 35.62 -12.50 -18.46
N ASP A 559 35.30 -13.62 -17.78
CA ASP A 559 36.01 -14.90 -17.54
C ASP A 559 37.54 -14.96 -17.37
N GLN A 560 38.25 -13.83 -17.30
CA GLN A 560 39.59 -13.84 -16.71
C GLN A 560 39.41 -13.98 -15.21
N LYS A 561 39.73 -15.16 -14.68
CA LYS A 561 39.84 -15.50 -13.25
C LYS A 561 40.90 -14.62 -12.57
N ILE A 562 40.71 -13.31 -12.55
CA ILE A 562 41.49 -12.40 -11.71
C ILE A 562 40.87 -12.54 -10.32
N THR A 563 41.50 -13.38 -9.50
CA THR A 563 41.14 -13.54 -8.10
C THR A 563 41.59 -12.26 -7.38
N ILE A 564 40.74 -11.23 -7.36
CA ILE A 564 40.95 -10.06 -6.51
C ILE A 564 40.50 -10.48 -5.12
N LYS A 565 41.45 -10.78 -4.24
CA LYS A 565 41.21 -11.46 -2.96
C LYS A 565 40.97 -10.44 -1.86
N ASN A 566 39.71 -10.25 -1.49
CA ASN A 566 39.32 -9.56 -0.26
C ASN A 566 38.99 -10.65 0.77
N LEU A 567 39.69 -10.69 1.90
CA LEU A 567 39.72 -11.86 2.80
C LEU A 567 38.95 -11.68 4.11
N ALA A 568 38.11 -10.66 4.23
CA ALA A 568 38.20 -9.89 5.46
C ALA A 568 37.11 -10.12 6.52
N ARG A 569 35.80 -9.99 6.28
CA ARG A 569 34.88 -9.73 7.42
C ARG A 569 34.08 -10.90 8.02
N ASN A 570 33.66 -11.91 7.26
CA ASN A 570 32.67 -12.89 7.76
C ASN A 570 33.25 -14.26 8.18
N THR A 571 34.41 -14.67 7.67
CA THR A 571 35.16 -15.84 8.18
C THR A 571 35.45 -15.69 9.69
N LEU A 572 35.59 -14.45 10.16
CA LEU A 572 35.74 -14.08 11.57
C LEU A 572 34.47 -14.21 12.43
N ARG A 573 33.28 -14.07 11.85
CA ARG A 573 32.02 -14.27 12.59
C ARG A 573 31.78 -15.75 12.88
N ASN A 574 32.03 -16.61 11.89
CA ASN A 574 31.92 -18.06 12.07
C ASN A 574 32.96 -18.60 13.05
N PHE A 575 34.22 -18.12 12.98
CA PHE A 575 35.27 -18.56 13.92
C PHE A 575 34.99 -18.14 15.37
N ASN A 576 34.49 -16.92 15.59
CA ASN A 576 34.12 -16.45 16.93
C ASN A 576 32.85 -17.15 17.46
N GLN A 577 31.89 -17.52 16.61
CA GLN A 577 30.71 -18.29 17.04
C GLN A 577 31.08 -19.71 17.47
N ILE A 578 32.00 -20.37 16.76
CA ILE A 578 32.51 -21.72 17.09
C ILE A 578 33.36 -21.69 18.36
N SER A 579 34.19 -20.66 18.58
CA SER A 579 34.98 -20.54 19.81
C SER A 579 34.15 -20.13 21.03
N ASN A 580 33.08 -19.35 20.84
CA ASN A 580 32.20 -18.91 21.92
C ASN A 580 31.25 -20.01 22.42
N THR A 581 31.05 -21.09 21.66
CA THR A 581 30.26 -22.26 22.12
C THR A 581 31.01 -23.14 23.13
N LEU A 582 32.33 -22.94 23.29
CA LEU A 582 33.17 -23.74 24.20
C LEU A 582 33.67 -22.99 25.44
N ASN A 583 33.47 -21.68 25.55
CA ASN A 583 33.84 -20.92 26.75
C ASN A 583 32.96 -19.67 26.91
N SER A 584 31.77 -19.85 27.49
CA SER A 584 30.89 -18.74 27.85
C SER A 584 31.06 -18.39 29.33
N LYS A 585 31.93 -17.40 29.62
CA LYS A 585 31.79 -16.40 30.70
C LYS A 585 33.04 -15.51 30.71
N GLU A 586 32.93 -14.37 30.03
CA GLU A 586 33.56 -13.06 30.31
C GLU A 586 33.75 -12.29 28.99
N GLU A 587 32.71 -11.57 28.59
CA GLU A 587 32.79 -10.53 27.57
C GLU A 587 32.68 -9.17 28.25
N GLN A 588 33.74 -8.37 28.14
CA GLN A 588 33.64 -7.03 27.56
C GLN A 588 35.04 -6.50 27.17
N ASN A 589 35.11 -5.96 25.96
CA ASN A 589 36.21 -5.15 25.41
C ASN A 589 37.54 -5.86 25.08
N LYS A 590 37.56 -6.72 24.06
CA LYS A 590 38.78 -6.93 23.27
C LYS A 590 38.52 -7.03 21.76
N PRO A 591 38.93 -6.02 20.95
CA PRO A 591 39.21 -6.22 19.52
C PRO A 591 40.37 -7.21 19.23
N SER A 592 40.83 -7.97 20.24
CA SER A 592 41.97 -8.88 20.12
C SER A 592 41.62 -10.27 19.58
N SER A 593 40.35 -10.67 19.49
CA SER A 593 39.99 -12.01 18.97
C SER A 593 40.27 -12.12 17.47
N THR A 594 39.89 -11.09 16.70
CA THR A 594 40.17 -10.97 15.27
C THR A 594 41.66 -11.12 14.99
N ILE A 595 42.46 -10.34 15.71
CA ILE A 595 43.91 -10.32 15.58
C ILE A 595 44.52 -11.68 15.96
N ASN A 596 44.03 -12.32 17.02
CA ASN A 596 44.51 -13.63 17.45
C ASN A 596 44.22 -14.73 16.41
N THR A 597 43.07 -14.66 15.73
CA THR A 597 42.71 -15.63 14.69
C THR A 597 43.64 -15.51 13.48
N TYR A 598 44.00 -14.30 13.08
CA TYR A 598 45.04 -14.09 12.05
C TYR A 598 46.44 -14.49 12.51
N TYR A 599 46.77 -14.39 13.80
CA TYR A 599 48.02 -14.96 14.32
C TYR A 599 48.04 -16.47 14.23
N LYS A 600 46.92 -17.14 14.53
CA LYS A 600 46.79 -18.59 14.35
C LYS A 600 46.99 -18.96 12.88
N LEU A 601 46.34 -18.24 11.97
CA LEU A 601 46.54 -18.43 10.52
C LEU A 601 48.01 -18.24 10.13
N PHE A 602 48.65 -17.18 10.63
CA PHE A 602 50.05 -16.90 10.34
C PHE A 602 50.97 -18.03 10.83
N LYS A 603 50.75 -18.54 12.06
CA LYS A 603 51.52 -19.67 12.61
C LYS A 603 51.34 -20.95 11.80
N ALA A 604 50.10 -21.27 11.43
CA ALA A 604 49.79 -22.42 10.59
C ALA A 604 50.47 -22.28 9.21
N TYR A 605 50.46 -21.07 8.63
CA TYR A 605 51.17 -20.77 7.38
C TYR A 605 52.67 -21.02 7.53
N ASP A 606 53.28 -20.57 8.62
CA ASP A 606 54.72 -20.70 8.86
C ASP A 606 55.15 -22.17 8.97
N ARG A 607 54.39 -22.98 9.73
CA ARG A 607 54.62 -24.42 9.89
C ARG A 607 54.50 -25.18 8.56
N ILE A 608 53.44 -24.91 7.81
CA ILE A 608 53.23 -25.50 6.49
C ILE A 608 54.35 -25.06 5.53
N HIS A 609 54.74 -23.78 5.57
CA HIS A 609 55.80 -23.26 4.72
C HIS A 609 57.15 -23.91 4.99
N GLN A 610 57.46 -24.21 6.26
CA GLN A 610 58.68 -24.94 6.64
C GLN A 610 58.65 -26.40 6.16
N SER A 611 57.48 -27.04 6.17
CA SER A 611 57.28 -28.42 5.71
C SER A 611 57.34 -28.60 4.18
N LEU A 612 57.33 -27.51 3.39
CA LEU A 612 57.39 -27.55 1.92
C LEU A 612 58.63 -28.26 1.35
N GLN A 613 59.68 -28.45 2.16
CA GLN A 613 60.86 -29.23 1.77
C GLN A 613 60.53 -30.71 1.45
N GLN A 614 59.35 -31.20 1.86
CA GLN A 614 58.89 -32.57 1.62
C GLN A 614 58.03 -32.74 0.35
N ASN A 615 57.96 -31.73 -0.54
CA ASN A 615 57.28 -31.83 -1.84
C ASN A 615 55.76 -32.11 -1.78
N ASP A 616 55.07 -31.62 -0.74
CA ASP A 616 53.62 -31.76 -0.61
C ASP A 616 52.87 -30.74 -1.50
N LYS A 617 52.29 -31.24 -2.60
CA LYS A 617 51.50 -30.46 -3.56
C LYS A 617 50.26 -29.82 -2.94
N ILE A 618 49.73 -30.35 -1.84
CA ILE A 618 48.55 -29.81 -1.15
C ILE A 618 48.92 -28.49 -0.47
N ASN A 619 50.05 -28.46 0.23
CA ASN A 619 50.58 -27.27 0.89
C ASN A 619 50.80 -26.11 -0.07
N GLU A 620 51.40 -26.37 -1.23
CA GLU A 620 51.61 -25.35 -2.26
C GLU A 620 50.28 -24.78 -2.78
N LYS A 621 49.28 -25.65 -3.00
CA LYS A 621 47.96 -25.24 -3.46
C LYS A 621 47.21 -24.42 -2.40
N LEU A 622 47.21 -24.85 -1.14
CA LEU A 622 46.57 -24.13 -0.03
C LEU A 622 47.17 -22.73 0.15
N ILE A 623 48.50 -22.64 0.16
CA ILE A 623 49.21 -21.36 0.22
C ILE A 623 48.84 -20.49 -0.99
N GLY A 624 48.76 -21.06 -2.19
CA GLY A 624 48.31 -20.33 -3.39
C GLY A 624 46.87 -19.81 -3.26
N LYS A 625 46.00 -20.54 -2.56
CA LYS A 625 44.59 -20.19 -2.36
C LYS A 625 44.38 -19.07 -1.35
N LEU A 626 45.18 -18.95 -0.29
CA LEU A 626 45.16 -17.82 0.67
C LEU A 626 45.21 -16.45 0.00
N GLY A 627 45.97 -16.36 -1.09
CA GLY A 627 46.07 -15.14 -1.86
C GLY A 627 47.37 -14.43 -1.84
N GLN A 628 47.66 -13.81 -3.00
CA GLN A 628 48.89 -13.08 -3.18
C GLN A 628 49.01 -12.00 -2.10
N GLU A 629 47.95 -11.25 -1.82
CA GLU A 629 48.01 -10.17 -0.83
C GLU A 629 48.40 -10.65 0.57
N VAL A 630 47.77 -11.72 1.06
CA VAL A 630 48.03 -12.28 2.41
C VAL A 630 49.38 -12.98 2.45
N ARG A 631 49.72 -13.74 1.40
CA ARG A 631 51.03 -14.38 1.24
C ARG A 631 52.15 -13.34 1.29
N ASP A 632 51.96 -12.21 0.62
CA ASP A 632 52.94 -11.12 0.58
C ASP A 632 53.13 -10.52 1.97
N ILE A 633 52.03 -10.28 2.69
CA ILE A 633 52.08 -9.80 4.07
C ILE A 633 52.82 -10.81 4.96
N PHE A 634 52.55 -12.10 4.80
CA PHE A 634 53.16 -13.16 5.61
C PHE A 634 54.64 -13.34 5.30
N GLU A 635 55.03 -13.35 4.03
CA GLU A 635 56.42 -13.36 3.58
C GLU A 635 57.17 -12.15 4.13
N VAL A 636 56.65 -10.93 3.95
CA VAL A 636 57.25 -9.70 4.50
C VAL A 636 57.39 -9.80 6.02
N SER A 637 56.38 -10.34 6.71
CA SER A 637 56.41 -10.48 8.17
C SER A 637 57.49 -11.45 8.67
N GLN A 638 57.84 -12.49 7.89
CA GLN A 638 58.95 -13.39 8.23
C GLN A 638 60.30 -12.66 8.23
N PHE A 639 60.48 -11.67 7.35
CA PHE A 639 61.71 -10.88 7.30
C PHE A 639 61.88 -9.90 8.46
N ILE A 640 60.80 -9.51 9.13
CA ILE A 640 60.83 -8.48 10.18
C ILE A 640 61.40 -9.01 11.52
N GLN A 641 61.55 -10.33 11.72
CA GLN A 641 61.76 -10.90 13.08
C GLN A 641 62.92 -11.89 13.26
N TRP A 642 64.02 -11.78 12.50
CA TRP A 642 65.15 -12.71 12.71
C TRP A 642 65.99 -12.43 13.98
N GLU A 643 65.80 -11.31 14.69
CA GLU A 643 66.83 -10.81 15.63
C GLU A 643 66.69 -11.10 17.14
N ASN A 644 65.71 -11.88 17.61
CA ASN A 644 65.60 -12.14 19.06
C ASN A 644 66.34 -13.38 19.60
N HIS A 645 67.14 -14.09 18.79
CA HIS A 645 67.89 -15.27 19.27
C HIS A 645 69.36 -15.02 19.66
N ARG A 646 69.79 -13.77 19.86
CA ARG A 646 71.09 -13.47 20.49
C ARG A 646 70.90 -12.85 21.87
N ASN A 647 70.70 -13.74 22.86
CA ASN A 647 71.05 -13.61 24.28
C ASN A 647 69.98 -14.23 25.18
N ILE A 648 69.97 -15.56 25.33
CA ILE A 648 69.50 -16.19 26.57
C ILE A 648 70.43 -17.39 26.83
N ASN A 649 71.27 -17.24 27.85
CA ASN A 649 71.98 -18.34 28.47
C ASN A 649 70.98 -19.27 29.16
N SER A 650 71.32 -20.56 29.14
CA SER A 650 70.68 -21.70 29.80
C SER A 650 69.98 -21.42 31.14
N GLU A 651 68.70 -21.75 31.20
CA GLU A 651 67.99 -22.13 32.43
C GLU A 651 67.16 -23.39 32.10
N PRO A 652 67.18 -24.44 32.94
CA PRO A 652 66.65 -25.75 32.58
C PRO A 652 65.12 -25.83 32.70
N LEU A 653 64.55 -26.72 31.89
CA LEU A 653 63.16 -27.15 31.89
C LEU A 653 62.83 -27.93 33.17
N ASP A 654 61.74 -27.54 33.83
CA ASP A 654 61.00 -28.43 34.74
C ASP A 654 59.77 -28.98 34.02
N GLU A 655 59.68 -30.31 34.08
CA GLU A 655 58.52 -31.15 33.76
C GLU A 655 57.44 -30.98 34.83
N GLU A 656 56.17 -30.92 34.43
CA GLU A 656 55.06 -31.74 34.95
C GLU A 656 53.73 -31.16 34.46
N PHE A 657 52.95 -31.97 33.75
CA PHE A 657 51.50 -32.00 33.96
C PHE A 657 51.00 -33.42 33.66
N GLN A 658 50.73 -34.13 34.75
CA GLN A 658 50.10 -35.44 34.82
C GLN A 658 48.74 -35.46 34.11
N CYS A 659 48.55 -36.50 33.28
CA CYS A 659 47.22 -36.96 32.89
C CYS A 659 46.71 -37.91 33.97
N ASP A 660 45.77 -37.45 34.80
CA ASP A 660 45.02 -38.34 35.67
C ASP A 660 43.92 -39.06 34.88
N SER A 661 44.05 -40.37 34.85
CA SER A 661 43.02 -41.34 34.51
C SER A 661 42.12 -41.59 35.73
N VAL A 662 40.80 -41.37 35.63
CA VAL A 662 39.82 -42.11 36.46
C VAL A 662 38.51 -42.34 35.69
N ASN A 663 38.11 -43.61 35.69
CA ASN A 663 36.83 -44.19 35.31
C ASN A 663 35.58 -43.42 35.78
N SER A 664 34.53 -43.40 34.96
CA SER A 664 33.19 -43.82 35.40
C SER A 664 32.27 -44.04 34.19
N ASP A 665 31.69 -45.24 34.16
CA ASP A 665 30.58 -45.67 33.30
C ASP A 665 29.29 -44.84 33.52
N PRO A 666 28.33 -44.90 32.58
CA PRO A 666 27.25 -43.93 32.46
C PRO A 666 25.98 -44.35 33.23
N PRO A 667 25.05 -43.42 33.51
CA PRO A 667 23.65 -43.78 33.62
C PRO A 667 22.90 -43.37 32.35
N CYS A 668 22.37 -44.38 31.66
CA CYS A 668 21.22 -44.25 30.78
C CYS A 668 19.97 -43.88 31.59
N ILE A 669 19.23 -42.84 31.18
CA ILE A 669 17.77 -42.65 31.36
C ILE A 669 17.33 -41.74 30.18
N THR A 670 16.69 -42.19 29.09
CA THR A 670 15.28 -42.59 28.86
C THR A 670 14.20 -41.60 29.29
N SER A 671 13.68 -40.80 28.33
CA SER A 671 12.28 -40.35 28.14
C SER A 671 12.31 -39.03 27.34
N LEU A 672 11.94 -38.97 26.06
CA LEU A 672 10.58 -38.99 25.50
C LEU A 672 9.56 -38.15 26.29
N GLU A 673 9.73 -36.82 26.30
CA GLU A 673 8.64 -35.90 26.63
C GLU A 673 7.88 -35.48 25.37
N GLN A 674 6.62 -35.92 25.30
CA GLN A 674 5.59 -35.36 24.44
C GLN A 674 5.18 -33.99 24.99
N PHE A 675 5.45 -32.91 24.24
CA PHE A 675 4.84 -31.61 24.52
C PHE A 675 3.43 -31.56 23.95
N LYS A 676 2.47 -31.53 24.87
CA LYS A 676 1.04 -31.23 24.66
C LYS A 676 0.87 -29.78 24.20
N ILE A 677 0.18 -29.61 23.09
CA ILE A 677 -0.38 -28.35 22.60
C ILE A 677 -1.48 -27.90 23.56
N ASN A 678 -1.41 -26.65 24.04
CA ASN A 678 -2.54 -25.96 24.65
C ASN A 678 -2.76 -24.63 23.90
N LEU A 679 -3.72 -24.66 22.98
CA LEU A 679 -4.33 -23.47 22.37
C LEU A 679 -5.29 -22.87 23.41
N LYS A 680 -5.00 -21.63 23.83
CA LYS A 680 -5.96 -20.77 24.53
C LYS A 680 -6.38 -19.65 23.58
N LEU A 681 -7.51 -19.85 22.91
CA LEU A 681 -8.31 -18.80 22.32
C LEU A 681 -9.09 -18.14 23.46
N ASN A 682 -8.88 -16.84 23.65
CA ASN A 682 -9.80 -16.00 24.41
C ASN A 682 -10.59 -15.15 23.42
N ILE A 683 -11.91 -15.26 23.57
CA ILE A 683 -12.97 -14.35 23.08
C ILE A 683 -12.82 -13.01 23.78
#